data_AF-A0A0J7KR95-F1
#
_entry.id   AF-A0A0J7KR95-F1
#
_cell.length_a   1.000
_cell.length_b   1.000
_cell.length_c   1.000
_cell.angle_alpha   90.00
_cell.angle_beta   90.00
_cell.angle_gamma   90.00
#
_symmetry.space_group_name_H-M   'P 1'
#
loop_
_entity.id
_entity.type
_entity.pdbx_description
1 polymer ?
#
loop_
_entity_poly.entity_id
_entity_poly.type
_entity_poly.pdbx_seq_one_letter_code
_entity_poly.pdbx_strand_id
1 'polypeptide(L)'
;MKKLSILLLSFTAPFFFAQQAGDVASFEQKLDLTPQGVANFIANNLGDQNAPDFVSYLNGFNVGLKGYKITYYTKNEKNVLVKATGLLMYPNVNFKLSTVVSDHGTTDSRNNVPSNFKGALTAGFVVELSYVLNGYILMAPDYVGMGSGDGVHPYVDAATEAGATIDFVTAANKVLGQLGIKRYDEYFLAGYSQGAHAAMSTLKSLNTSNPTNLKFKYAYMGDGPYDFSGVTLNKGVLEKDFYPFTSFLANVLHTCNNTGYKTYNTNISEVISPEYLDKYNYHVVQDNGGLLWGPVIWRNLFTQNFVNDVTNNPNNNLRRCMKPKDVYDWYNKTPMTLGHSTVDLAIPPENTSKTIDVQRGYYAWWDLNKYKLDSFYWGPLGHVGGIVPFTLASNAKFNTLRSGGLLNEWAILTSKQQQSSQPKAHSLYSSQLKPDLGNMELIGITDFNQEKAASRSATESGLPALKDGVYLLKVQDNNNQKLIPYVKNTPIEVPENEIIQSENNHILKLKIPQEELMTVNIFDDNKNLLKSVSKEQYSKDDGIDMKDIASQNNTFEVVTQFYNLQFKKALTDGLLVNKTEVFTQNRQIIAKADTGIKNISIYSISGALILQQEINKPEFRSNNLESGVYIVQMVTSDGNTVNKKVKL
;
A
#
# COMPACT_ATOMS: atom_id res chain seq x y z
N MET A 1 77.38 -23.21 23.61
CA MET A 1 76.57 -22.51 22.58
C MET A 1 75.47 -23.45 22.09
N LYS A 2 74.20 -23.18 22.41
CA LYS A 2 73.02 -23.60 21.63
C LYS A 2 71.84 -22.75 22.13
N LYS A 3 71.36 -21.87 21.25
CA LYS A 3 70.22 -20.96 21.48
C LYS A 3 68.94 -21.80 21.50
N LEU A 4 68.14 -21.66 22.54
CA LEU A 4 66.77 -22.19 22.61
C LEU A 4 65.83 -21.02 22.28
N SER A 5 65.35 -20.96 21.04
CA SER A 5 64.34 -19.99 20.63
C SER A 5 62.99 -20.40 21.19
N ILE A 6 62.42 -19.56 22.05
CA ILE A 6 61.03 -19.64 22.50
C ILE A 6 60.15 -19.13 21.35
N LEU A 7 59.38 -20.02 20.75
CA LEU A 7 58.31 -19.67 19.81
C LEU A 7 57.03 -19.48 20.62
N LEU A 8 56.55 -18.24 20.74
CA LEU A 8 55.19 -17.95 21.20
C LEU A 8 54.20 -18.53 20.17
N LEU A 9 53.41 -19.53 20.58
CA LEU A 9 52.18 -19.91 19.87
C LEU A 9 51.10 -18.87 20.20
N SER A 10 50.81 -18.01 19.24
CA SER A 10 49.61 -17.18 19.22
C SER A 10 48.37 -18.07 19.04
N PHE A 11 47.55 -18.18 20.08
CA PHE A 11 46.18 -18.71 19.97
C PHE A 11 45.30 -17.71 19.22
N THR A 12 45.17 -17.85 17.90
CA THR A 12 44.05 -17.25 17.16
C THR A 12 42.88 -18.24 17.21
N ALA A 13 41.95 -18.03 18.14
CA ALA A 13 40.68 -18.75 18.13
C ALA A 13 39.86 -18.32 16.89
N PRO A 14 39.37 -19.25 16.06
CA PRO A 14 38.39 -18.91 15.03
C PRO A 14 37.07 -18.57 15.72
N PHE A 15 36.64 -17.31 15.64
CA PHE A 15 35.27 -16.93 15.97
C PHE A 15 34.34 -17.60 14.94
N PHE A 16 33.80 -18.77 15.28
CA PHE A 16 32.63 -19.30 14.61
C PHE A 16 31.45 -18.37 14.94
N PHE A 17 31.14 -17.44 14.04
CA PHE A 17 29.88 -16.69 14.16
C PHE A 17 28.74 -17.70 14.07
N ALA A 18 27.94 -17.80 15.13
CA ALA A 18 26.71 -18.58 15.11
C ALA A 18 25.79 -18.06 14.00
N GLN A 19 25.10 -18.95 13.29
CA GLN A 19 24.15 -18.54 12.25
C GLN A 19 23.08 -17.62 12.82
N GLN A 20 22.70 -16.62 12.03
CA GLN A 20 21.71 -15.63 12.39
C GLN A 20 20.55 -15.63 11.41
N ALA A 21 19.45 -15.03 11.84
CA ALA A 21 18.32 -14.70 10.98
C ALA A 21 18.81 -13.86 9.79
N GLY A 22 18.38 -14.21 8.57
CA GLY A 22 18.81 -13.61 7.31
C GLY A 22 20.15 -14.14 6.76
N ASP A 23 20.76 -15.15 7.37
CA ASP A 23 21.90 -15.86 6.77
C ASP A 23 21.48 -16.81 5.66
N VAL A 24 22.26 -16.83 4.57
CA VAL A 24 22.06 -17.74 3.44
C VAL A 24 22.64 -19.10 3.81
N ALA A 25 21.80 -20.15 3.81
CA ALA A 25 22.25 -21.52 3.97
C ALA A 25 22.72 -22.11 2.63
N SER A 26 21.97 -21.86 1.56
CA SER A 26 22.31 -22.23 0.18
C SER A 26 21.46 -21.43 -0.80
N PHE A 27 21.87 -21.36 -2.07
CA PHE A 27 21.01 -20.91 -3.15
C PHE A 27 21.32 -21.70 -4.42
N GLU A 28 20.29 -21.94 -5.22
CA GLU A 28 20.39 -22.75 -6.45
C GLU A 28 19.63 -22.08 -7.58
N GLN A 29 20.24 -22.04 -8.78
CA GLN A 29 19.56 -21.54 -9.97
C GLN A 29 18.56 -22.60 -10.44
N LYS A 30 17.28 -22.25 -10.46
CA LYS A 30 16.19 -23.14 -10.89
C LYS A 30 15.65 -22.80 -12.27
N LEU A 31 15.88 -21.57 -12.75
CA LEU A 31 15.31 -21.06 -13.97
C LEU A 31 16.31 -20.17 -14.72
N ASP A 32 16.46 -20.39 -16.03
CA ASP A 32 17.17 -19.55 -16.99
C ASP A 32 16.44 -19.63 -18.33
N LEU A 33 15.60 -18.64 -18.64
CA LEU A 33 14.72 -18.65 -19.81
C LEU A 33 15.13 -17.56 -20.80
N THR A 34 15.09 -17.90 -22.08
CA THR A 34 15.03 -16.92 -23.17
C THR A 34 13.64 -16.28 -23.23
N PRO A 35 13.44 -15.17 -23.96
CA PRO A 35 12.10 -14.60 -24.13
C PRO A 35 11.06 -15.61 -24.69
N GLN A 36 11.46 -16.45 -25.65
CA GLN A 36 10.59 -17.52 -26.15
C GLN A 36 10.30 -18.56 -25.06
N GLY A 37 11.30 -18.89 -24.23
CA GLY A 37 11.12 -19.78 -23.08
C GLY A 37 10.12 -19.22 -22.07
N VAL A 38 10.07 -17.90 -21.89
CA VAL A 38 9.09 -17.23 -21.03
C VAL A 38 7.68 -17.31 -21.58
N ALA A 39 7.48 -17.08 -22.88
CA ALA A 39 6.17 -17.26 -23.51
C ALA A 39 5.65 -18.70 -23.34
N ASN A 40 6.52 -19.69 -23.53
CA ASN A 40 6.17 -21.09 -23.30
C ASN A 40 5.89 -21.38 -21.80
N PHE A 41 6.65 -20.77 -20.90
CA PHE A 41 6.44 -20.89 -19.45
C PHE A 41 5.08 -20.32 -19.05
N ILE A 42 4.69 -19.15 -19.56
CA ILE A 42 3.36 -18.54 -19.36
C ILE A 42 2.28 -19.49 -19.86
N ALA A 43 2.36 -19.95 -21.10
CA ALA A 43 1.35 -20.84 -21.69
C ALA A 43 1.15 -22.14 -20.87
N ASN A 44 2.24 -22.73 -20.37
CA ASN A 44 2.20 -24.00 -19.65
C ASN A 44 1.79 -23.86 -18.18
N ASN A 45 2.08 -22.73 -17.52
CA ASN A 45 1.86 -22.57 -16.08
C ASN A 45 0.66 -21.68 -15.73
N LEU A 46 0.18 -20.85 -16.66
CA LEU A 46 -0.98 -20.00 -16.44
C LEU A 46 -2.28 -20.62 -16.98
N GLY A 47 -2.24 -21.60 -17.89
CA GLY A 47 -3.43 -22.34 -18.36
C GLY A 47 -4.55 -21.45 -18.93
N ASP A 48 -5.73 -22.01 -19.16
CA ASP A 48 -6.93 -21.26 -19.60
C ASP A 48 -7.41 -20.33 -18.48
N GLN A 49 -6.78 -19.16 -18.33
CA GLN A 49 -7.31 -18.07 -17.51
C GLN A 49 -8.57 -17.52 -18.18
N ASN A 50 -9.62 -17.26 -17.40
CA ASN A 50 -10.87 -16.59 -17.85
C ASN A 50 -10.67 -15.09 -18.22
N ALA A 51 -9.45 -14.69 -18.58
CA ALA A 51 -9.05 -13.32 -18.90
C ALA A 51 -8.01 -13.30 -20.03
N PRO A 52 -8.42 -13.52 -21.30
CA PRO A 52 -7.50 -13.64 -22.44
C PRO A 52 -6.66 -12.36 -22.65
N ASP A 53 -7.23 -11.17 -22.42
CA ASP A 53 -6.48 -9.92 -22.54
C ASP A 53 -5.40 -9.79 -21.45
N PHE A 54 -5.60 -10.34 -20.25
CA PHE A 54 -4.57 -10.36 -19.22
C PHE A 54 -3.40 -11.29 -19.60
N VAL A 55 -3.70 -12.47 -20.12
CA VAL A 55 -2.67 -13.39 -20.66
C VAL A 55 -1.95 -12.74 -21.84
N SER A 56 -2.67 -12.05 -22.73
CA SER A 56 -2.06 -11.30 -23.83
C SER A 56 -1.18 -10.16 -23.35
N TYR A 57 -1.55 -9.49 -22.26
CA TYR A 57 -0.71 -8.46 -21.63
C TYR A 57 0.60 -9.07 -21.12
N LEU A 58 0.54 -10.21 -20.41
CA LEU A 58 1.75 -10.90 -19.92
C LEU A 58 2.63 -11.44 -21.08
N ASN A 59 2.01 -11.93 -22.16
CA ASN A 59 2.73 -12.37 -23.36
C ASN A 59 3.31 -11.21 -24.19
N GLY A 60 2.91 -9.96 -23.91
CA GLY A 60 3.46 -8.78 -24.56
C GLY A 60 4.91 -8.49 -24.18
N PHE A 61 5.37 -9.01 -23.03
CA PHE A 61 6.73 -8.79 -22.53
C PHE A 61 7.73 -9.73 -23.21
N ASN A 62 8.76 -9.17 -23.86
CA ASN A 62 9.77 -9.93 -24.59
C ASN A 62 11.12 -9.91 -23.85
N VAL A 63 11.21 -10.61 -22.73
CA VAL A 63 12.43 -10.66 -21.90
C VAL A 63 12.71 -12.07 -21.38
N GLY A 64 13.99 -12.43 -21.27
CA GLY A 64 14.41 -13.66 -20.62
C GLY A 64 14.48 -13.49 -19.10
N LEU A 65 14.32 -14.57 -18.33
CA LEU A 65 14.24 -14.51 -16.87
C LEU A 65 15.25 -15.45 -16.22
N LYS A 66 15.72 -15.08 -15.03
CA LYS A 66 16.50 -15.96 -14.16
C LYS A 66 15.82 -16.10 -12.81
N GLY A 67 15.82 -17.30 -12.24
CA GLY A 67 15.19 -17.60 -10.96
C GLY A 67 16.06 -18.49 -10.09
N TYR A 68 16.16 -18.13 -8.81
CA TYR A 68 16.95 -18.81 -7.79
C TYR A 68 16.07 -19.15 -6.60
N LYS A 69 16.15 -20.40 -6.14
CA LYS A 69 15.63 -20.78 -4.83
C LYS A 69 16.73 -20.53 -3.81
N ILE A 70 16.42 -19.75 -2.78
CA ILE A 70 17.32 -19.46 -1.67
C ILE A 70 16.79 -20.18 -0.44
N THR A 71 17.66 -20.93 0.24
CA THR A 71 17.42 -21.44 1.58
C THR A 71 18.13 -20.54 2.57
N TYR A 72 17.40 -20.01 3.56
CA TYR A 72 17.91 -19.02 4.51
C TYR A 72 17.46 -19.34 5.92
N TYR A 73 18.13 -18.78 6.91
CA TYR A 73 17.75 -18.89 8.31
C TYR A 73 16.77 -17.79 8.71
N THR A 74 15.73 -18.17 9.44
CA THR A 74 14.77 -17.26 10.09
C THR A 74 14.30 -17.89 11.41
N LYS A 75 13.31 -17.30 12.08
CA LYS A 75 12.80 -17.81 13.35
C LYS A 75 11.34 -18.25 13.25
N ASN A 76 11.06 -19.39 13.87
CA ASN A 76 9.70 -19.92 13.96
C ASN A 76 8.89 -19.27 15.10
N GLU A 77 7.68 -19.76 15.33
CA GLU A 77 6.73 -19.26 16.31
C GLU A 77 7.20 -19.41 17.77
N LYS A 78 8.23 -20.24 18.01
CA LYS A 78 8.89 -20.43 19.30
C LYS A 78 10.19 -19.64 19.41
N ASN A 79 10.46 -18.72 18.49
CA ASN A 79 11.69 -17.93 18.40
C ASN A 79 12.97 -18.79 18.24
N VAL A 80 12.81 -20.00 17.68
CA VAL A 80 13.92 -20.92 17.37
C VAL A 80 14.38 -20.70 15.93
N LEU A 81 15.69 -20.67 15.70
CA LEU A 81 16.27 -20.53 14.37
C LEU A 81 15.99 -21.79 13.53
N VAL A 82 15.41 -21.61 12.36
CA VAL A 82 14.99 -22.65 11.41
C VAL A 82 15.35 -22.26 9.99
N LYS A 83 15.36 -23.22 9.05
CA LYS A 83 15.51 -22.91 7.62
C LYS A 83 14.15 -22.65 6.99
N ALA A 84 14.08 -21.62 6.16
CA ALA A 84 12.97 -21.34 5.26
C ALA A 84 13.50 -21.20 3.83
N THR A 85 12.58 -21.15 2.86
CA THR A 85 12.92 -20.95 1.45
C THR A 85 12.19 -19.76 0.85
N GLY A 86 12.68 -19.28 -0.29
CA GLY A 86 12.02 -18.24 -1.06
C GLY A 86 12.63 -18.08 -2.44
N LEU A 87 11.91 -17.34 -3.29
CA LEU A 87 12.28 -17.08 -4.67
C LEU A 87 12.96 -15.72 -4.83
N LEU A 88 14.14 -15.73 -5.45
CA LEU A 88 14.75 -14.55 -6.06
C LEU A 88 14.64 -14.69 -7.58
N MET A 89 13.94 -13.77 -8.25
CA MET A 89 13.73 -13.84 -9.70
C MET A 89 13.89 -12.46 -10.33
N TYR A 90 14.47 -12.38 -11.52
CA TYR A 90 14.67 -11.10 -12.20
C TYR A 90 14.81 -11.28 -13.71
N PRO A 91 14.49 -10.24 -14.52
CA PRO A 91 14.74 -10.24 -15.94
C PRO A 91 16.24 -10.17 -16.25
N ASN A 92 16.66 -10.88 -17.30
CA ASN A 92 18.04 -10.94 -17.74
C ASN A 92 18.40 -9.70 -18.58
N VAL A 93 18.68 -8.59 -17.90
CA VAL A 93 18.98 -7.28 -18.49
C VAL A 93 20.25 -6.66 -17.90
N ASN A 94 20.80 -5.64 -18.58
CA ASN A 94 22.10 -5.05 -18.22
C ASN A 94 22.01 -3.70 -17.46
N PHE A 95 20.79 -3.20 -17.23
CA PHE A 95 20.51 -1.95 -16.50
C PHE A 95 20.04 -2.21 -15.06
N LYS A 96 20.01 -1.15 -14.24
CA LYS A 96 19.56 -1.23 -12.85
C LYS A 96 18.05 -1.47 -12.76
N LEU A 97 17.66 -2.36 -11.85
CA LEU A 97 16.27 -2.68 -11.55
C LEU A 97 15.87 -2.20 -10.14
N SER A 98 14.59 -1.90 -9.95
CA SER A 98 13.99 -1.76 -8.61
C SER A 98 13.54 -3.14 -8.11
N THR A 99 13.26 -3.26 -6.81
CA THR A 99 12.90 -4.54 -6.19
C THR A 99 11.45 -4.53 -5.73
N VAL A 100 10.70 -5.60 -6.00
CA VAL A 100 9.40 -5.89 -5.38
C VAL A 100 9.58 -7.07 -4.44
N VAL A 101 9.16 -6.88 -3.19
CA VAL A 101 8.99 -7.96 -2.21
C VAL A 101 7.52 -8.37 -2.27
N SER A 102 7.24 -9.63 -2.61
CA SER A 102 5.87 -10.14 -2.79
C SER A 102 5.59 -11.23 -1.77
N ASP A 103 4.72 -10.91 -0.82
CA ASP A 103 4.22 -11.84 0.19
C ASP A 103 3.00 -12.56 -0.38
N HIS A 104 3.08 -13.88 -0.55
CA HIS A 104 2.04 -14.65 -1.23
C HIS A 104 0.81 -14.93 -0.33
N GLY A 105 -0.34 -15.14 -0.96
CA GLY A 105 -1.59 -15.52 -0.30
C GLY A 105 -1.60 -16.97 0.20
N THR A 106 -2.73 -17.42 0.74
CA THR A 106 -2.88 -18.81 1.21
C THR A 106 -2.74 -19.79 0.07
N THR A 107 -1.91 -20.83 0.23
CA THR A 107 -1.69 -21.86 -0.78
C THR A 107 -2.34 -23.19 -0.34
N ASP A 108 -2.66 -24.03 -1.31
CA ASP A 108 -3.33 -25.32 -1.10
C ASP A 108 -2.37 -26.47 -0.76
N SER A 109 -1.07 -26.23 -0.71
CA SER A 109 -0.08 -27.20 -0.27
C SER A 109 1.21 -26.49 0.13
N ARG A 110 1.97 -27.08 1.06
CA ARG A 110 3.31 -26.59 1.40
C ARG A 110 4.23 -26.45 0.18
N ASN A 111 4.02 -27.25 -0.86
CA ASN A 111 4.84 -27.21 -2.08
C ASN A 111 4.39 -26.17 -3.12
N ASN A 112 3.20 -25.59 -2.98
CA ASN A 112 2.65 -24.63 -3.93
C ASN A 112 3.07 -23.20 -3.57
N VAL A 113 4.38 -22.97 -3.57
CA VAL A 113 5.02 -21.72 -3.09
C VAL A 113 5.87 -21.07 -4.18
N PRO A 114 6.20 -19.76 -4.05
CA PRO A 114 7.00 -19.04 -5.04
C PRO A 114 8.32 -19.72 -5.40
N SER A 115 9.07 -20.28 -4.45
CA SER A 115 10.37 -20.92 -4.76
C SER A 115 10.28 -22.19 -5.63
N ASN A 116 9.07 -22.74 -5.78
CA ASN A 116 8.75 -23.84 -6.69
C ASN A 116 8.04 -23.36 -7.97
N PHE A 117 7.94 -22.05 -8.18
CA PHE A 117 7.19 -21.40 -9.28
C PHE A 117 5.72 -21.80 -9.34
N LYS A 118 5.12 -21.96 -8.17
CA LYS A 118 3.71 -22.34 -8.00
C LYS A 118 3.01 -21.35 -7.07
N GLY A 119 1.69 -21.38 -7.09
CA GLY A 119 0.84 -20.59 -6.20
C GLY A 119 -0.49 -21.31 -5.96
N ALA A 120 -1.46 -20.60 -5.42
CA ALA A 120 -2.74 -21.19 -5.03
C ALA A 120 -3.67 -21.49 -6.22
N LEU A 121 -4.32 -22.65 -6.17
CA LEU A 121 -5.41 -23.05 -7.09
C LEU A 121 -5.04 -22.81 -8.57
N THR A 122 -5.94 -22.22 -9.35
CA THR A 122 -5.79 -21.92 -10.78
C THR A 122 -5.17 -20.55 -11.05
N ALA A 123 -5.04 -19.68 -10.05
CA ALA A 123 -4.43 -18.35 -10.21
C ALA A 123 -2.89 -18.45 -10.30
N GLY A 124 -2.31 -19.52 -9.76
CA GLY A 124 -0.91 -19.88 -9.95
C GLY A 124 0.06 -18.82 -9.42
N PHE A 125 1.25 -18.77 -10.03
CA PHE A 125 2.39 -17.89 -9.71
C PHE A 125 2.30 -16.52 -10.43
N VAL A 126 1.09 -16.07 -10.80
CA VAL A 126 0.91 -14.96 -11.74
C VAL A 126 1.28 -13.59 -11.19
N VAL A 127 1.01 -13.37 -9.90
CA VAL A 127 1.29 -12.09 -9.21
C VAL A 127 2.79 -11.83 -9.24
N GLU A 128 3.57 -12.79 -8.73
CA GLU A 128 5.03 -12.75 -8.69
C GLU A 128 5.64 -12.62 -10.09
N LEU A 129 5.19 -13.44 -11.05
CA LEU A 129 5.67 -13.42 -12.42
C LEU A 129 5.45 -12.04 -13.06
N SER A 130 4.29 -11.41 -12.82
CA SER A 130 3.95 -10.12 -13.40
C SER A 130 4.96 -9.02 -13.06
N TYR A 131 5.47 -8.99 -11.82
CA TYR A 131 6.48 -8.01 -11.40
C TYR A 131 7.80 -8.23 -12.15
N VAL A 132 8.23 -9.48 -12.28
CA VAL A 132 9.46 -9.80 -13.00
C VAL A 132 9.36 -9.38 -14.48
N LEU A 133 8.21 -9.66 -15.11
CA LEU A 133 7.93 -9.26 -16.50
C LEU A 133 7.90 -7.73 -16.67
N ASN A 134 7.41 -7.00 -15.66
CA ASN A 134 7.40 -5.54 -15.62
C ASN A 134 8.78 -4.90 -15.34
N GLY A 135 9.84 -5.69 -15.22
CA GLY A 135 11.19 -5.17 -15.05
C GLY A 135 11.61 -5.00 -13.59
N TYR A 136 11.12 -5.82 -12.68
CA TYR A 136 11.54 -5.81 -11.26
C TYR A 136 12.40 -7.02 -10.91
N ILE A 137 13.28 -6.82 -9.92
CA ILE A 137 13.79 -7.94 -9.12
C ILE A 137 12.68 -8.32 -8.15
N LEU A 138 12.25 -9.58 -8.20
CA LEU A 138 11.30 -10.15 -7.27
C LEU A 138 12.04 -10.84 -6.12
N MET A 139 11.60 -10.55 -4.91
CA MET A 139 11.91 -11.33 -3.71
C MET A 139 10.58 -11.84 -3.12
N ALA A 140 10.34 -13.15 -3.13
CA ALA A 140 9.12 -13.74 -2.58
C ALA A 140 9.46 -14.84 -1.56
N PRO A 141 9.33 -14.60 -0.24
CA PRO A 141 9.52 -15.63 0.77
C PRO A 141 8.42 -16.69 0.66
N ASP A 142 8.71 -17.95 0.97
CA ASP A 142 7.68 -19.00 1.04
C ASP A 142 6.97 -19.04 2.42
N TYR A 143 7.49 -18.30 3.41
CA TYR A 143 7.21 -18.41 4.85
C TYR A 143 7.82 -19.63 5.57
N VAL A 144 7.80 -19.58 6.90
CA VAL A 144 8.25 -20.68 7.78
C VAL A 144 7.35 -21.91 7.58
N GLY A 145 7.92 -23.11 7.60
CA GLY A 145 7.21 -24.40 7.44
C GLY A 145 6.78 -24.75 6.01
N MET A 146 6.89 -23.80 5.09
CA MET A 146 6.48 -23.93 3.69
C MET A 146 7.64 -24.32 2.78
N GLY A 147 7.33 -24.76 1.56
CA GLY A 147 8.29 -25.26 0.59
C GLY A 147 9.08 -26.45 1.14
N SER A 148 10.41 -26.33 1.12
CA SER A 148 11.30 -27.28 1.78
C SER A 148 11.87 -26.72 3.11
N GLY A 149 11.20 -25.72 3.69
CA GLY A 149 11.52 -25.17 5.00
C GLY A 149 11.14 -26.11 6.15
N ASP A 150 11.75 -25.87 7.30
CA ASP A 150 11.56 -26.66 8.51
C ASP A 150 10.27 -26.26 9.24
N GLY A 151 9.62 -27.23 9.89
CA GLY A 151 8.43 -27.01 10.72
C GLY A 151 7.12 -27.00 9.94
N VAL A 152 6.08 -26.47 10.59
CA VAL A 152 4.71 -26.32 10.06
C VAL A 152 4.41 -24.84 9.94
N HIS A 153 3.68 -24.45 8.91
CA HIS A 153 3.36 -23.05 8.64
C HIS A 153 2.49 -22.43 9.75
N PRO A 154 2.99 -21.39 10.46
CA PRO A 154 2.19 -20.62 11.40
C PRO A 154 1.27 -19.67 10.62
N TYR A 155 0.17 -20.20 10.11
CA TYR A 155 -0.78 -19.47 9.26
C TYR A 155 -1.31 -18.19 9.92
N VAL A 156 -1.17 -17.05 9.23
CA VAL A 156 -1.58 -15.70 9.68
C VAL A 156 -0.97 -15.33 11.03
N ASP A 157 0.31 -15.63 11.23
CA ASP A 157 1.07 -15.24 12.41
C ASP A 157 2.02 -14.07 12.11
N ALA A 158 1.65 -12.88 12.60
CA ALA A 158 2.32 -11.63 12.25
C ALA A 158 3.84 -11.63 12.53
N ALA A 159 4.30 -12.31 13.58
CA ALA A 159 5.72 -12.32 13.95
C ALA A 159 6.54 -13.17 12.98
N THR A 160 6.06 -14.37 12.64
CA THR A 160 6.77 -15.29 11.74
C THR A 160 6.68 -14.87 10.28
N GLU A 161 5.55 -14.30 9.85
CA GLU A 161 5.42 -13.73 8.51
C GLU A 161 6.37 -12.54 8.31
N ALA A 162 6.35 -11.55 9.21
CA ALA A 162 7.27 -10.41 9.14
C ALA A 162 8.74 -10.84 9.20
N GLY A 163 9.05 -11.80 10.09
CA GLY A 163 10.41 -12.35 10.23
C GLY A 163 10.89 -13.00 8.94
N ALA A 164 10.08 -13.89 8.35
CA ALA A 164 10.40 -14.55 7.09
C ALA A 164 10.65 -13.53 5.96
N THR A 165 9.80 -12.52 5.82
CA THR A 165 9.96 -11.48 4.78
C THR A 165 11.23 -10.65 4.97
N ILE A 166 11.50 -10.15 6.18
CA ILE A 166 12.69 -9.32 6.47
C ILE A 166 13.99 -10.12 6.31
N ASP A 167 14.01 -11.35 6.84
CA ASP A 167 15.17 -12.23 6.77
C ASP A 167 15.43 -12.70 5.35
N PHE A 168 14.37 -12.98 4.58
CA PHE A 168 14.51 -13.33 3.17
C PHE A 168 15.08 -12.18 2.34
N VAL A 169 14.59 -10.95 2.53
CA VAL A 169 15.17 -9.77 1.86
C VAL A 169 16.66 -9.62 2.20
N THR A 170 17.02 -9.86 3.46
CA THR A 170 18.42 -9.82 3.92
C THR A 170 19.27 -10.89 3.21
N ALA A 171 18.77 -12.13 3.13
CA ALA A 171 19.45 -13.23 2.44
C ALA A 171 19.53 -13.00 0.92
N ALA A 172 18.45 -12.58 0.29
CA ALA A 172 18.37 -12.29 -1.14
C ALA A 172 19.30 -11.14 -1.54
N ASN A 173 19.46 -10.12 -0.70
CA ASN A 173 20.45 -9.06 -0.91
C ASN A 173 21.89 -9.59 -0.92
N LYS A 174 22.23 -10.54 -0.03
CA LYS A 174 23.54 -11.21 -0.04
C LYS A 174 23.75 -11.98 -1.35
N VAL A 175 22.74 -12.73 -1.80
CA VAL A 175 22.80 -13.50 -3.06
C VAL A 175 22.93 -12.57 -4.28
N LEU A 176 22.15 -11.49 -4.37
CA LEU A 176 22.28 -10.49 -5.44
C LEU A 176 23.68 -9.87 -5.51
N GLY A 177 24.28 -9.60 -4.34
CA GLY A 177 25.66 -9.12 -4.24
C GLY A 177 26.67 -10.13 -4.79
N GLN A 178 26.52 -11.42 -4.47
CA GLN A 178 27.36 -12.50 -5.00
C GLN A 178 27.20 -12.69 -6.51
N LEU A 179 25.99 -12.52 -7.03
CA LEU A 179 25.68 -12.59 -8.46
C LEU A 179 26.07 -11.32 -9.23
N GLY A 180 26.48 -10.24 -8.55
CA GLY A 180 26.86 -8.97 -9.18
C GLY A 180 25.70 -8.24 -9.87
N ILE A 181 24.46 -8.43 -9.41
CA ILE A 181 23.27 -7.85 -10.04
C ILE A 181 23.16 -6.36 -9.72
N LYS A 182 23.03 -5.55 -10.78
CA LYS A 182 22.87 -4.09 -10.66
C LYS A 182 21.43 -3.76 -10.29
N ARG A 183 21.23 -3.03 -9.18
CA ARG A 183 19.91 -2.57 -8.75
C ARG A 183 19.93 -1.17 -8.15
N TYR A 184 18.76 -0.56 -8.06
CA TYR A 184 18.52 0.56 -7.17
C TYR A 184 18.34 0.05 -5.74
N ASP A 185 18.67 0.89 -4.76
CA ASP A 185 18.33 0.63 -3.36
C ASP A 185 16.90 1.12 -3.08
N GLU A 186 15.95 0.49 -3.76
CA GLU A 186 14.55 0.84 -3.78
C GLU A 186 13.70 -0.42 -3.74
N TYR A 187 12.79 -0.48 -2.76
CA TYR A 187 11.92 -1.62 -2.50
C TYR A 187 10.46 -1.20 -2.54
N PHE A 188 9.65 -2.04 -3.15
CA PHE A 188 8.20 -2.02 -3.09
C PHE A 188 7.72 -3.27 -2.36
N LEU A 189 6.62 -3.18 -1.65
CA LEU A 189 6.03 -4.31 -0.94
C LEU A 189 4.65 -4.62 -1.49
N ALA A 190 4.38 -5.88 -1.80
CA ALA A 190 3.08 -6.33 -2.25
C ALA A 190 2.61 -7.53 -1.44
N GLY A 191 1.30 -7.65 -1.26
CA GLY A 191 0.71 -8.85 -0.69
C GLY A 191 -0.80 -8.92 -0.90
N TYR A 192 -1.35 -10.12 -1.05
CA TYR A 192 -2.78 -10.35 -1.25
C TYR A 192 -3.31 -11.41 -0.29
N SER A 193 -4.51 -11.25 0.26
CA SER A 193 -5.11 -12.19 1.22
C SER A 193 -4.20 -12.35 2.45
N GLN A 194 -3.79 -13.58 2.81
CA GLN A 194 -2.72 -13.80 3.81
C GLN A 194 -1.47 -12.94 3.55
N GLY A 195 -1.05 -12.81 2.30
CA GLY A 195 0.11 -12.01 1.94
C GLY A 195 -0.05 -10.53 2.27
N ALA A 196 -1.26 -10.00 2.25
CA ALA A 196 -1.53 -8.61 2.67
C ALA A 196 -1.37 -8.45 4.19
N HIS A 197 -1.72 -9.49 4.97
CA HIS A 197 -1.43 -9.53 6.39
C HIS A 197 0.07 -9.64 6.68
N ALA A 198 0.79 -10.49 5.94
CA ALA A 198 2.26 -10.61 6.04
C ALA A 198 2.98 -9.30 5.68
N ALA A 199 2.55 -8.63 4.61
CA ALA A 199 3.09 -7.34 4.20
C ALA A 199 2.86 -6.26 5.26
N MET A 200 1.63 -6.14 5.80
CA MET A 200 1.34 -5.18 6.88
C MET A 200 2.12 -5.53 8.15
N SER A 201 2.28 -6.82 8.48
CA SER A 201 3.10 -7.30 9.59
C SER A 201 4.55 -6.86 9.43
N THR A 202 5.10 -6.98 8.22
CA THR A 202 6.45 -6.54 7.87
C THR A 202 6.62 -5.04 8.14
N LEU A 203 5.68 -4.20 7.66
CA LEU A 203 5.72 -2.76 7.89
C LEU A 203 5.65 -2.41 9.39
N LYS A 204 4.73 -3.05 10.14
CA LYS A 204 4.58 -2.86 11.59
C LYS A 204 5.83 -3.27 12.37
N SER A 205 6.44 -4.39 11.99
CA SER A 205 7.68 -4.90 12.59
C SER A 205 8.83 -3.93 12.36
N LEU A 206 9.04 -3.46 11.12
CA LEU A 206 10.07 -2.47 10.79
C LEU A 206 9.84 -1.12 11.47
N ASN A 207 8.59 -0.71 11.68
CA ASN A 207 8.29 0.50 12.46
C ASN A 207 8.68 0.36 13.94
N THR A 208 8.65 -0.87 14.47
CA THR A 208 9.04 -1.16 15.86
C THR A 208 10.55 -1.31 16.00
N SER A 209 11.21 -2.02 15.06
CA SER A 209 12.64 -2.25 15.04
C SER A 209 13.13 -2.56 13.62
N ASN A 210 14.08 -1.76 13.12
CA ASN A 210 14.63 -1.90 11.77
C ASN A 210 16.17 -1.84 11.75
N PRO A 211 16.86 -2.87 12.28
CA PRO A 211 18.32 -2.88 12.36
C PRO A 211 18.99 -2.96 10.98
N THR A 212 18.27 -3.48 9.96
CA THR A 212 18.76 -3.58 8.58
C THR A 212 18.52 -2.30 7.76
N ASN A 213 17.82 -1.31 8.34
CA ASN A 213 17.38 -0.09 7.66
C ASN A 213 16.61 -0.36 6.35
N LEU A 214 15.90 -1.49 6.28
CA LEU A 214 15.04 -1.85 5.15
C LEU A 214 13.86 -0.88 5.07
N LYS A 215 13.72 -0.18 3.95
CA LYS A 215 12.65 0.80 3.73
C LYS A 215 11.91 0.50 2.44
N PHE A 216 10.59 0.51 2.53
CA PHE A 216 9.73 0.40 1.37
C PHE A 216 9.30 1.79 0.91
N LYS A 217 9.45 2.06 -0.39
CA LYS A 217 9.01 3.30 -1.03
C LYS A 217 7.49 3.38 -1.13
N TYR A 218 6.86 2.23 -1.38
CA TYR A 218 5.42 2.09 -1.43
C TYR A 218 5.01 0.65 -1.10
N ALA A 219 3.84 0.47 -0.52
CA ALA A 219 3.23 -0.84 -0.32
C ALA A 219 1.85 -0.93 -1.00
N TYR A 220 1.54 -2.07 -1.61
CA TYR A 220 0.24 -2.31 -2.23
C TYR A 220 -0.32 -3.64 -1.73
N MET A 221 -1.38 -3.59 -0.93
CA MET A 221 -1.93 -4.75 -0.24
C MET A 221 -3.39 -4.96 -0.64
N GLY A 222 -3.81 -6.20 -0.86
CA GLY A 222 -5.15 -6.53 -1.36
C GLY A 222 -5.91 -7.52 -0.48
N ASP A 223 -7.18 -7.21 -0.18
CA ASP A 223 -8.11 -8.11 0.54
C ASP A 223 -7.49 -8.80 1.76
N GLY A 224 -6.79 -8.02 2.60
CA GLY A 224 -6.04 -8.53 3.76
C GLY A 224 -6.83 -8.57 5.07
N PRO A 225 -6.66 -9.61 5.92
CA PRO A 225 -7.28 -9.68 7.25
C PRO A 225 -6.56 -8.82 8.31
N TYR A 226 -6.49 -7.50 8.10
CA TYR A 226 -5.67 -6.63 8.96
C TYR A 226 -6.15 -6.54 10.42
N ASP A 227 -7.48 -6.44 10.63
CA ASP A 227 -8.13 -6.56 11.94
C ASP A 227 -8.65 -7.99 12.10
N PHE A 228 -7.70 -8.88 12.36
CA PHE A 228 -7.94 -10.32 12.30
C PHE A 228 -8.90 -10.79 13.41
N SER A 229 -8.66 -10.35 14.65
CA SER A 229 -9.49 -10.71 15.80
C SER A 229 -10.83 -9.99 15.85
N GLY A 230 -10.94 -8.84 15.18
CA GLY A 230 -12.12 -7.98 15.14
C GLY A 230 -12.98 -8.25 13.91
N VAL A 231 -12.75 -7.50 12.82
CA VAL A 231 -13.55 -7.58 11.60
C VAL A 231 -13.53 -8.98 10.99
N THR A 232 -12.35 -9.58 10.80
CA THR A 232 -12.26 -10.89 10.12
C THR A 232 -13.01 -11.97 10.91
N LEU A 233 -12.75 -12.10 12.21
CA LEU A 233 -13.46 -13.08 13.04
C LEU A 233 -14.96 -12.77 13.19
N ASN A 234 -15.31 -11.57 13.66
CA ASN A 234 -16.70 -11.29 14.02
C ASN A 234 -17.59 -11.14 12.79
N LYS A 235 -17.25 -10.24 11.87
CA LYS A 235 -18.06 -9.98 10.67
C LYS A 235 -17.88 -11.03 9.59
N GLY A 236 -16.67 -11.54 9.42
CA GLY A 236 -16.33 -12.49 8.37
C GLY A 236 -16.79 -13.92 8.68
N VAL A 237 -16.67 -14.33 9.95
CA VAL A 237 -16.95 -15.72 10.36
C VAL A 237 -18.19 -15.80 11.23
N LEU A 238 -18.21 -15.15 12.40
CA LEU A 238 -19.22 -15.43 13.43
C LEU A 238 -20.62 -14.93 13.06
N GLU A 239 -20.73 -13.74 12.47
CA GLU A 239 -22.01 -13.14 12.05
C GLU A 239 -22.59 -13.80 10.80
N LYS A 240 -21.80 -14.63 10.10
CA LYS A 240 -22.21 -15.32 8.87
C LYS A 240 -22.36 -16.82 9.13
N ASP A 241 -23.22 -17.49 8.36
CA ASP A 241 -23.28 -18.95 8.34
C ASP A 241 -22.32 -19.52 7.31
N PHE A 242 -22.31 -18.92 6.13
CA PHE A 242 -21.49 -19.33 5.00
C PHE A 242 -20.08 -18.74 5.08
N TYR A 243 -19.08 -19.62 5.02
CA TYR A 243 -17.67 -19.25 4.88
C TYR A 243 -17.01 -20.18 3.85
N PRO A 244 -16.59 -19.69 2.67
CA PRO A 244 -16.22 -20.56 1.55
C PRO A 244 -14.93 -21.38 1.77
N PHE A 245 -14.08 -20.97 2.71
CA PHE A 245 -12.76 -21.58 2.94
C PHE A 245 -12.56 -21.99 4.40
N THR A 246 -13.42 -22.84 4.96
CA THR A 246 -13.35 -23.23 6.39
C THR A 246 -12.06 -23.93 6.80
N SER A 247 -11.28 -24.45 5.84
CA SER A 247 -9.90 -24.89 6.02
C SER A 247 -9.01 -23.80 6.64
N PHE A 248 -9.25 -22.51 6.33
CA PHE A 248 -8.52 -21.40 6.95
C PHE A 248 -8.73 -21.37 8.46
N LEU A 249 -9.97 -21.57 8.93
CA LEU A 249 -10.28 -21.58 10.36
C LEU A 249 -9.59 -22.75 11.09
N ALA A 250 -9.52 -23.90 10.43
CA ALA A 250 -8.78 -25.05 10.95
C ALA A 250 -7.27 -24.77 11.06
N ASN A 251 -6.67 -24.10 10.08
CA ASN A 251 -5.27 -23.69 10.12
C ASN A 251 -5.00 -22.64 11.21
N VAL A 252 -5.90 -21.66 11.39
CA VAL A 252 -5.79 -20.68 12.50
C VAL A 252 -5.84 -21.39 13.85
N LEU A 253 -6.76 -22.34 14.03
CA LEU A 253 -6.86 -23.14 15.24
C LEU A 253 -5.53 -23.90 15.50
N HIS A 254 -4.95 -24.49 14.46
CA HIS A 254 -3.67 -25.20 14.56
C HIS A 254 -2.52 -24.26 14.96
N THR A 255 -2.41 -23.09 14.29
CA THR A 255 -1.45 -22.04 14.64
C THR A 255 -1.61 -21.60 16.10
N CYS A 256 -2.83 -21.44 16.59
CA CYS A 256 -3.08 -21.05 17.98
C CYS A 256 -2.60 -22.07 18.99
N ASN A 257 -2.81 -23.37 18.72
CA ASN A 257 -2.28 -24.41 19.58
C ASN A 257 -0.74 -24.46 19.56
N ASN A 258 -0.12 -24.30 18.39
CA ASN A 258 1.33 -24.33 18.24
C ASN A 258 2.02 -23.10 18.87
N THR A 259 1.33 -21.96 18.89
CA THR A 259 1.78 -20.71 19.55
C THR A 259 1.47 -20.67 21.06
N GLY A 260 0.91 -21.75 21.62
CA GLY A 260 0.70 -21.92 23.07
C GLY A 260 -0.69 -21.52 23.59
N TYR A 261 -1.58 -21.05 22.72
CA TYR A 261 -2.99 -20.78 23.06
C TYR A 261 -3.80 -22.07 22.95
N LYS A 262 -3.65 -22.97 23.93
CA LYS A 262 -4.33 -24.27 23.98
C LYS A 262 -5.85 -24.10 23.81
N THR A 263 -6.39 -24.44 22.65
CA THR A 263 -7.83 -24.28 22.36
C THR A 263 -8.66 -25.49 22.81
N TYR A 264 -8.00 -26.57 23.21
CA TYR A 264 -8.58 -27.78 23.80
C TYR A 264 -7.69 -28.24 24.98
N ASN A 265 -8.25 -29.04 25.89
CA ASN A 265 -7.51 -29.49 27.08
C ASN A 265 -6.75 -30.79 26.84
N THR A 266 -7.45 -31.78 26.28
CA THR A 266 -6.98 -33.17 26.15
C THR A 266 -6.95 -33.60 24.70
N ASN A 267 -8.02 -33.33 23.94
CA ASN A 267 -8.12 -33.80 22.55
C ASN A 267 -8.79 -32.77 21.64
N ILE A 268 -8.36 -32.73 20.38
CA ILE A 268 -8.94 -31.89 19.35
C ILE A 268 -10.43 -32.17 19.11
N SER A 269 -10.95 -33.36 19.46
CA SER A 269 -12.38 -33.70 19.42
C SER A 269 -13.26 -32.87 20.36
N GLU A 270 -12.67 -32.13 21.30
CA GLU A 270 -13.39 -31.11 22.08
C GLU A 270 -13.81 -29.92 21.19
N VAL A 271 -13.10 -29.69 20.08
CA VAL A 271 -13.23 -28.50 19.23
C VAL A 271 -13.68 -28.84 17.82
N ILE A 272 -13.07 -29.84 17.17
CA ILE A 272 -13.42 -30.28 15.82
C ILE A 272 -14.52 -31.35 15.88
N SER A 273 -15.55 -31.18 15.06
CA SER A 273 -16.68 -32.12 14.98
C SER A 273 -16.22 -33.52 14.52
N PRO A 274 -16.85 -34.61 15.01
CA PRO A 274 -16.46 -35.97 14.69
C PRO A 274 -16.32 -36.26 13.18
N GLU A 275 -17.22 -35.73 12.36
CA GLU A 275 -17.21 -35.89 10.89
C GLU A 275 -15.94 -35.33 10.22
N TYR A 276 -15.27 -34.35 10.85
CA TYR A 276 -14.14 -33.64 10.28
C TYR A 276 -12.81 -33.95 10.96
N LEU A 277 -12.77 -34.85 11.96
CA LEU A 277 -11.53 -35.18 12.69
C LEU A 277 -10.46 -35.78 11.79
N ASP A 278 -10.82 -36.77 10.97
CA ASP A 278 -9.87 -37.41 10.05
C ASP A 278 -9.39 -36.44 8.97
N LYS A 279 -10.29 -35.58 8.48
CA LYS A 279 -9.94 -34.52 7.52
C LYS A 279 -9.00 -33.49 8.14
N TYR A 280 -9.26 -33.04 9.36
CA TYR A 280 -8.38 -32.12 10.08
C TYR A 280 -6.98 -32.74 10.29
N ASN A 281 -6.93 -34.00 10.73
CA ASN A 281 -5.66 -34.69 10.93
C ASN A 281 -4.87 -34.83 9.62
N TYR A 282 -5.53 -35.26 8.55
CA TYR A 282 -4.89 -35.44 7.24
C TYR A 282 -4.44 -34.11 6.63
N HIS A 283 -5.32 -33.11 6.56
CA HIS A 283 -5.06 -31.87 5.84
C HIS A 283 -4.21 -30.87 6.64
N VAL A 284 -4.41 -30.79 7.96
CA VAL A 284 -3.79 -29.77 8.82
C VAL A 284 -2.63 -30.34 9.64
N VAL A 285 -2.86 -31.40 10.42
CA VAL A 285 -1.82 -31.93 11.32
C VAL A 285 -0.69 -32.62 10.56
N GLN A 286 -1.01 -33.36 9.51
CA GLN A 286 -0.04 -34.01 8.62
C GLN A 286 0.44 -33.09 7.48
N ASP A 287 -0.05 -31.85 7.42
CA ASP A 287 0.34 -30.84 6.42
C ASP A 287 0.18 -31.30 4.95
N ASN A 288 -0.85 -32.12 4.66
CA ASN A 288 -1.16 -32.51 3.27
C ASN A 288 -1.89 -31.40 2.48
N GLY A 289 -2.22 -30.27 3.13
CA GLY A 289 -2.81 -29.10 2.50
C GLY A 289 -4.26 -29.30 2.07
N GLY A 290 -4.74 -28.49 1.13
CA GLY A 290 -6.09 -28.50 0.57
C GLY A 290 -6.96 -27.39 1.15
N LEU A 291 -7.66 -26.66 0.27
CA LEU A 291 -8.49 -25.52 0.68
C LEU A 291 -9.98 -25.84 0.80
N LEU A 292 -10.46 -26.89 0.14
CA LEU A 292 -11.89 -27.14 -0.10
C LEU A 292 -12.44 -28.40 0.61
N TRP A 293 -11.74 -28.94 1.61
CA TRP A 293 -12.14 -30.19 2.29
C TRP A 293 -13.18 -29.99 3.41
N GLY A 294 -13.27 -28.76 3.94
CA GLY A 294 -14.17 -28.40 5.03
C GLY A 294 -15.60 -28.10 4.56
N PRO A 295 -16.56 -27.98 5.50
CA PRO A 295 -17.94 -27.64 5.15
C PRO A 295 -18.04 -26.17 4.74
N VAL A 296 -19.06 -25.81 3.94
CA VAL A 296 -19.35 -24.40 3.62
C VAL A 296 -20.01 -23.65 4.78
N ILE A 297 -20.72 -24.36 5.66
CA ILE A 297 -21.24 -23.82 6.91
C ILE A 297 -20.16 -24.05 7.98
N TRP A 298 -19.50 -22.98 8.42
CA TRP A 298 -18.34 -23.10 9.30
C TRP A 298 -18.67 -23.74 10.65
N ARG A 299 -19.89 -23.54 11.15
CA ARG A 299 -20.36 -24.13 12.41
C ARG A 299 -20.33 -25.66 12.39
N ASN A 300 -20.46 -26.30 11.22
CA ASN A 300 -20.41 -27.76 11.11
C ASN A 300 -18.99 -28.32 11.32
N LEU A 301 -17.95 -27.52 11.08
CA LEU A 301 -16.56 -27.94 11.29
C LEU A 301 -16.25 -28.14 12.78
N PHE A 302 -16.94 -27.42 13.66
CA PHE A 302 -16.63 -27.37 15.09
C PHE A 302 -17.76 -27.93 15.95
N THR A 303 -17.41 -28.38 17.16
CA THR A 303 -18.39 -28.82 18.16
C THR A 303 -19.29 -27.65 18.58
N GLN A 304 -20.53 -27.95 18.95
CA GLN A 304 -21.48 -26.92 19.40
C GLN A 304 -20.97 -26.14 20.62
N ASN A 305 -20.26 -26.82 21.54
CA ASN A 305 -19.66 -26.18 22.70
C ASN A 305 -18.61 -25.14 22.29
N PHE A 306 -17.73 -25.50 21.35
CA PHE A 306 -16.75 -24.56 20.84
C PHE A 306 -17.39 -23.38 20.11
N VAL A 307 -18.38 -23.64 19.23
CA VAL A 307 -19.12 -22.58 18.53
C VAL A 307 -19.77 -21.62 19.52
N ASN A 308 -20.42 -22.13 20.57
CA ASN A 308 -21.05 -21.32 21.60
C ASN A 308 -20.03 -20.49 22.40
N ASP A 309 -18.90 -21.09 22.77
CA ASP A 309 -17.85 -20.41 23.53
C ASP A 309 -17.15 -19.34 22.70
N VAL A 310 -16.67 -19.65 21.49
CA VAL A 310 -16.02 -18.64 20.62
C VAL A 310 -16.98 -17.50 20.28
N THR A 311 -18.28 -17.76 20.14
CA THR A 311 -19.26 -16.71 19.84
C THR A 311 -19.45 -15.76 21.03
N ASN A 312 -19.64 -16.29 22.23
CA ASN A 312 -20.14 -15.52 23.37
C ASN A 312 -19.07 -15.15 24.43
N ASN A 313 -17.91 -15.81 24.42
CA ASN A 313 -16.88 -15.61 25.43
C ASN A 313 -15.69 -14.82 24.85
N PRO A 314 -15.51 -13.53 25.21
CA PRO A 314 -14.37 -12.74 24.73
C PRO A 314 -13.01 -13.29 25.21
N ASN A 315 -12.99 -14.11 26.26
CA ASN A 315 -11.78 -14.74 26.80
C ASN A 315 -11.47 -16.12 26.18
N ASN A 316 -12.26 -16.57 25.20
CA ASN A 316 -11.96 -17.80 24.47
C ASN A 316 -10.52 -17.79 23.90
N ASN A 317 -9.81 -18.92 24.00
CA ASN A 317 -8.39 -18.98 23.64
C ASN A 317 -8.10 -18.71 22.16
N LEU A 318 -9.02 -19.04 21.24
CA LEU A 318 -8.88 -18.66 19.82
C LEU A 318 -8.92 -17.13 19.68
N ARG A 319 -9.87 -16.45 20.33
CA ARG A 319 -9.93 -14.97 20.32
C ARG A 319 -8.66 -14.34 20.90
N ARG A 320 -8.18 -14.86 22.03
CA ARG A 320 -6.94 -14.38 22.67
C ARG A 320 -5.71 -14.60 21.80
N CYS A 321 -5.67 -15.69 21.04
CA CYS A 321 -4.61 -15.99 20.08
C CYS A 321 -4.63 -15.07 18.85
N MET A 322 -5.81 -14.76 18.31
CA MET A 322 -5.95 -13.90 17.14
C MET A 322 -5.62 -12.45 17.46
N LYS A 323 -5.84 -11.99 18.70
CA LYS A 323 -5.61 -10.59 19.08
C LYS A 323 -4.19 -10.07 18.82
N PRO A 324 -3.10 -10.73 19.24
CA PRO A 324 -1.74 -10.29 18.95
C PRO A 324 -1.35 -10.36 17.46
N LYS A 325 -2.19 -11.02 16.63
CA LYS A 325 -2.02 -11.09 15.18
C LYS A 325 -2.67 -9.89 14.47
N ASP A 326 -3.37 -9.00 15.16
CA ASP A 326 -3.88 -7.77 14.53
C ASP A 326 -2.72 -6.87 14.04
N VAL A 327 -2.81 -6.37 12.79
CA VAL A 327 -1.74 -5.60 12.11
C VAL A 327 -2.17 -4.21 11.66
N TYR A 328 -3.40 -3.79 11.95
CA TYR A 328 -3.96 -2.51 11.53
C TYR A 328 -3.62 -1.32 12.44
N ASP A 329 -3.59 -1.52 13.76
CA ASP A 329 -3.54 -0.43 14.75
C ASP A 329 -2.10 -0.05 15.12
N TRP A 330 -1.52 0.88 14.36
CA TRP A 330 -0.23 1.50 14.63
C TRP A 330 -0.02 2.74 13.75
N TYR A 331 0.93 3.59 14.12
CA TYR A 331 1.26 4.80 13.36
C TYR A 331 2.07 4.47 12.09
N ASN A 332 1.37 4.19 10.99
CA ASN A 332 1.97 3.84 9.71
C ASN A 332 2.42 5.08 8.92
N LYS A 333 3.71 5.13 8.56
CA LYS A 333 4.34 6.20 7.77
C LYS A 333 4.70 5.79 6.35
N THR A 334 4.60 4.51 6.01
CA THR A 334 4.93 4.02 4.67
C THR A 334 3.76 4.31 3.74
N PRO A 335 3.97 5.06 2.63
CA PRO A 335 2.92 5.27 1.64
C PRO A 335 2.37 3.92 1.13
N MET A 336 1.05 3.78 1.09
CA MET A 336 0.43 2.52 0.73
C MET A 336 -0.96 2.65 0.09
N THR A 337 -1.37 1.60 -0.62
CA THR A 337 -2.76 1.37 -1.02
C THR A 337 -3.26 0.06 -0.44
N LEU A 338 -4.44 0.09 0.19
CA LEU A 338 -5.23 -1.08 0.56
C LEU A 338 -6.36 -1.27 -0.46
N GLY A 339 -6.14 -2.17 -1.41
CA GLY A 339 -7.13 -2.57 -2.38
C GLY A 339 -8.11 -3.59 -1.81
N HIS A 340 -9.38 -3.54 -2.23
CA HIS A 340 -10.35 -4.56 -1.83
C HIS A 340 -11.51 -4.76 -2.80
N SER A 341 -12.17 -5.91 -2.66
CA SER A 341 -13.49 -6.17 -3.25
C SER A 341 -14.64 -5.94 -2.27
N THR A 342 -15.80 -5.50 -2.75
CA THR A 342 -16.98 -5.17 -1.93
C THR A 342 -17.83 -6.37 -1.55
N VAL A 343 -17.71 -7.48 -2.27
CA VAL A 343 -18.51 -8.70 -2.04
C VAL A 343 -17.65 -9.87 -1.58
N ASP A 344 -16.44 -9.59 -1.12
CA ASP A 344 -15.53 -10.61 -0.60
C ASP A 344 -16.12 -11.29 0.65
N LEU A 345 -16.36 -12.59 0.51
CA LEU A 345 -16.93 -13.42 1.58
C LEU A 345 -15.86 -14.05 2.47
N ALA A 346 -14.60 -14.11 2.03
CA ALA A 346 -13.50 -14.65 2.81
C ALA A 346 -12.92 -13.58 3.75
N ILE A 347 -12.70 -12.38 3.21
CA ILE A 347 -12.12 -11.24 3.94
C ILE A 347 -13.06 -10.04 3.78
N PRO A 348 -13.81 -9.65 4.83
CA PRO A 348 -14.75 -8.55 4.71
C PRO A 348 -14.06 -7.24 4.31
N PRO A 349 -14.63 -6.45 3.39
CA PRO A 349 -14.07 -5.17 2.95
C PRO A 349 -13.87 -4.18 4.09
N GLU A 350 -14.61 -4.32 5.19
CA GLU A 350 -14.45 -3.47 6.36
C GLU A 350 -13.09 -3.62 7.06
N ASN A 351 -12.31 -4.67 6.74
CA ASN A 351 -10.91 -4.74 7.17
C ASN A 351 -10.14 -3.54 6.60
N THR A 352 -10.33 -3.25 5.32
CA THR A 352 -9.67 -2.15 4.63
C THR A 352 -10.13 -0.80 5.17
N SER A 353 -11.45 -0.56 5.23
CA SER A 353 -11.96 0.74 5.71
C SER A 353 -11.56 1.03 7.15
N LYS A 354 -11.74 0.05 8.06
CA LYS A 354 -11.32 0.20 9.46
C LYS A 354 -9.82 0.47 9.58
N THR A 355 -8.99 -0.21 8.79
CA THR A 355 -7.54 -0.02 8.83
C THR A 355 -7.15 1.37 8.38
N ILE A 356 -7.72 1.87 7.28
CA ILE A 356 -7.47 3.23 6.81
C ILE A 356 -7.92 4.26 7.85
N ASP A 357 -9.12 4.11 8.42
CA ASP A 357 -9.64 5.05 9.42
C ASP A 357 -8.74 5.11 10.66
N VAL A 358 -8.33 3.96 11.18
CA VAL A 358 -7.45 3.86 12.36
C VAL A 358 -6.08 4.45 12.06
N GLN A 359 -5.44 4.06 10.95
CA GLN A 359 -4.08 4.52 10.65
C GLN A 359 -4.04 6.00 10.28
N ARG A 360 -5.04 6.53 9.55
CA ARG A 360 -5.18 7.97 9.30
C ARG A 360 -5.48 8.74 10.60
N GLY A 361 -6.13 8.13 11.58
CA GLY A 361 -6.40 8.71 12.90
C GLY A 361 -5.15 9.07 13.72
N TYR A 362 -3.98 8.49 13.41
CA TYR A 362 -2.71 8.88 14.03
C TYR A 362 -2.14 10.20 13.48
N TYR A 363 -2.66 10.70 12.36
CA TYR A 363 -2.25 11.97 11.78
C TYR A 363 -3.13 13.10 12.30
N ALA A 364 -2.56 14.29 12.47
CA ALA A 364 -3.36 15.47 12.79
C ALA A 364 -4.35 15.78 11.65
N TRP A 365 -5.50 16.37 11.96
CA TRP A 365 -6.54 16.62 10.94
C TRP A 365 -6.03 17.49 9.78
N TRP A 366 -5.09 18.40 10.03
CA TRP A 366 -4.46 19.27 9.02
C TRP A 366 -3.29 18.64 8.27
N ASP A 367 -2.83 17.43 8.65
CA ASP A 367 -1.69 16.78 8.01
C ASP A 367 -2.16 15.95 6.82
N LEU A 368 -1.89 16.47 5.61
CA LEU A 368 -2.26 15.82 4.36
C LEU A 368 -1.44 14.55 4.07
N ASN A 369 -0.37 14.27 4.81
CA ASN A 369 0.35 13.00 4.71
C ASN A 369 -0.54 11.79 5.04
N LYS A 370 -1.65 11.98 5.78
CA LYS A 370 -2.66 10.92 6.02
C LYS A 370 -3.19 10.31 4.70
N TYR A 371 -3.22 11.08 3.61
CA TYR A 371 -3.67 10.62 2.30
C TYR A 371 -2.63 9.76 1.55
N LYS A 372 -1.41 9.62 2.06
CA LYS A 372 -0.45 8.61 1.58
C LYS A 372 -0.89 7.19 1.93
N LEU A 373 -1.80 7.03 2.90
CA LEU A 373 -2.47 5.78 3.21
C LEU A 373 -3.80 5.80 2.47
N ASP A 374 -3.91 5.05 1.38
CA ASP A 374 -5.09 5.07 0.50
C ASP A 374 -5.85 3.75 0.52
N SER A 375 -7.14 3.78 0.21
CA SER A 375 -7.93 2.59 -0.08
C SER A 375 -8.48 2.66 -1.49
N PHE A 376 -8.45 1.54 -2.18
CA PHE A 376 -8.93 1.43 -3.54
C PHE A 376 -9.89 0.25 -3.68
N TYR A 377 -10.90 0.40 -4.54
CA TYR A 377 -11.90 -0.61 -4.79
C TYR A 377 -11.90 -0.99 -6.28
N TRP A 378 -11.91 -2.30 -6.55
CA TRP A 378 -11.79 -2.83 -7.92
C TRP A 378 -13.00 -3.66 -8.38
N GLY A 379 -14.19 -3.41 -7.82
CA GLY A 379 -15.43 -4.05 -8.27
C GLY A 379 -15.97 -5.15 -7.33
N PRO A 380 -17.22 -5.58 -7.53
CA PRO A 380 -17.89 -6.57 -6.70
C PRO A 380 -17.46 -7.97 -7.15
N LEU A 381 -16.21 -8.33 -6.83
CA LEU A 381 -15.59 -9.60 -7.18
C LEU A 381 -15.56 -10.55 -5.98
N GLY A 382 -15.63 -11.86 -6.19
CA GLY A 382 -15.26 -12.80 -5.14
C GLY A 382 -13.77 -12.66 -4.76
N HIS A 383 -13.37 -13.22 -3.61
CA HIS A 383 -11.98 -13.16 -3.10
C HIS A 383 -10.93 -13.58 -4.14
N VAL A 384 -11.19 -14.63 -4.91
CA VAL A 384 -10.26 -15.10 -5.96
C VAL A 384 -10.29 -14.19 -7.19
N GLY A 385 -11.44 -13.58 -7.50
CA GLY A 385 -11.59 -12.68 -8.65
C GLY A 385 -10.79 -11.39 -8.52
N GLY A 386 -10.51 -10.93 -7.30
CA GLY A 386 -9.71 -9.72 -7.04
C GLY A 386 -8.21 -9.84 -7.36
N ILE A 387 -7.68 -11.05 -7.59
CA ILE A 387 -6.25 -11.29 -7.85
C ILE A 387 -5.76 -10.56 -9.10
N VAL A 388 -6.50 -10.64 -10.21
CA VAL A 388 -6.09 -9.99 -11.48
C VAL A 388 -6.15 -8.45 -11.37
N PRO A 389 -7.25 -7.83 -10.89
CA PRO A 389 -7.27 -6.39 -10.61
C PRO A 389 -6.15 -5.94 -9.68
N PHE A 390 -5.90 -6.67 -8.58
CA PHE A 390 -4.79 -6.39 -7.68
C PHE A 390 -3.45 -6.39 -8.42
N THR A 391 -3.19 -7.42 -9.23
CA THR A 391 -1.95 -7.55 -9.99
C THR A 391 -1.75 -6.40 -10.96
N LEU A 392 -2.78 -6.02 -11.71
CA LEU A 392 -2.71 -4.90 -12.65
C LEU A 392 -2.51 -3.56 -11.92
N ALA A 393 -3.24 -3.33 -10.83
CA ALA A 393 -3.20 -2.08 -10.10
C ALA A 393 -1.89 -1.88 -9.33
N SER A 394 -1.35 -2.93 -8.72
CA SER A 394 -0.07 -2.87 -8.02
C SER A 394 1.09 -2.61 -8.99
N ASN A 395 1.14 -3.30 -10.14
CA ASN A 395 2.12 -3.06 -11.19
C ASN A 395 2.03 -1.61 -11.70
N ALA A 396 0.82 -1.15 -12.05
CA ALA A 396 0.61 0.22 -12.50
C ALA A 396 1.13 1.24 -11.47
N LYS A 397 0.77 1.08 -10.19
CA LYS A 397 1.20 2.00 -9.13
C LYS A 397 2.72 1.98 -8.93
N PHE A 398 3.35 0.82 -8.84
CA PHE A 398 4.81 0.73 -8.70
C PHE A 398 5.54 1.32 -9.91
N ASN A 399 5.02 1.11 -11.12
CA ASN A 399 5.60 1.65 -12.35
C ASN A 399 5.57 3.19 -12.37
N THR A 400 4.57 3.84 -11.77
CA THR A 400 4.55 5.30 -11.61
C THR A 400 5.60 5.83 -10.61
N LEU A 401 6.09 4.97 -9.71
CA LEU A 401 6.94 5.36 -8.59
C LEU A 401 8.41 4.93 -8.74
N ARG A 402 8.72 3.95 -9.58
CA ARG A 402 10.06 3.36 -9.66
C ARG A 402 11.16 4.31 -10.14
N SER A 403 12.37 4.06 -9.66
CA SER A 403 13.60 4.69 -10.14
C SER A 403 14.01 4.13 -11.51
N GLY A 404 14.71 4.96 -12.30
CA GLY A 404 15.17 4.59 -13.66
C GLY A 404 14.17 4.87 -14.79
N GLY A 405 12.99 5.39 -14.46
CA GLY A 405 11.96 5.73 -15.43
C GLY A 405 11.34 4.50 -16.11
N LEU A 406 10.48 4.76 -17.08
CA LEU A 406 9.71 3.70 -17.75
C LEU A 406 10.52 2.94 -18.83
N LEU A 407 11.83 3.19 -18.97
CA LEU A 407 12.69 2.37 -19.84
C LEU A 407 12.55 0.87 -19.51
N ASN A 408 12.18 0.50 -18.29
CA ASN A 408 11.98 -0.89 -17.89
C ASN A 408 10.56 -1.45 -18.22
N GLU A 409 9.56 -0.62 -18.54
CA GLU A 409 8.30 -1.08 -19.17
C GLU A 409 8.46 -1.11 -20.69
N TRP A 410 8.96 -0.02 -21.27
CA TRP A 410 8.93 0.20 -22.71
C TRP A 410 10.11 -0.44 -23.44
N ALA A 411 11.28 -0.64 -22.80
CA ALA A 411 12.38 -1.41 -23.40
C ALA A 411 12.16 -2.94 -23.30
N ILE A 412 11.20 -3.39 -22.48
CA ILE A 412 10.82 -4.81 -22.38
C ILE A 412 9.61 -5.14 -23.29
N LEU A 413 8.82 -4.15 -23.68
CA LEU A 413 7.65 -4.33 -24.56
C LEU A 413 7.96 -4.17 -26.06
N THR A 414 9.10 -3.61 -26.46
CA THR A 414 9.50 -3.54 -27.88
C THR A 414 11.01 -3.59 -28.08
N SER A 415 11.62 -4.77 -28.10
CA SER A 415 12.99 -4.93 -28.62
C SER A 415 13.03 -4.88 -30.16
N LYS A 416 12.54 -3.78 -30.74
CA LYS A 416 12.83 -3.32 -32.11
C LYS A 416 12.64 -1.80 -32.19
N GLN A 417 13.40 -1.03 -31.43
CA GLN A 417 13.96 0.27 -31.88
C GLN A 417 14.81 0.92 -30.78
N GLN A 418 16.07 1.20 -31.12
CA GLN A 418 16.86 2.23 -30.44
C GLN A 418 16.19 3.58 -30.69
N GLN A 419 15.88 4.35 -29.63
CA GLN A 419 16.03 5.81 -29.68
C GLN A 419 16.04 6.46 -28.28
N SER A 420 16.72 7.61 -28.25
CA SER A 420 17.46 8.22 -27.15
C SER A 420 16.72 9.34 -26.41
N SER A 421 15.49 9.11 -25.96
CA SER A 421 14.76 10.10 -25.17
C SER A 421 14.03 9.43 -24.01
N GLN A 422 14.34 9.87 -22.79
CA GLN A 422 13.57 9.48 -21.62
C GLN A 422 12.13 9.97 -21.77
N PRO A 423 11.11 9.09 -21.79
CA PRO A 423 9.74 9.54 -21.62
C PRO A 423 9.63 10.11 -20.21
N LYS A 424 9.32 11.41 -20.10
CA LYS A 424 8.80 11.99 -18.85
C LYS A 424 7.53 11.21 -18.47
N ALA A 425 7.26 11.06 -17.17
CA ALA A 425 6.10 10.34 -16.64
C ALA A 425 4.84 10.57 -17.47
N HIS A 426 4.17 9.47 -17.84
CA HIS A 426 3.12 9.48 -18.86
C HIS A 426 1.96 10.41 -18.52
N SER A 427 1.55 11.19 -19.53
CA SER A 427 0.33 12.02 -19.54
C SER A 427 -0.91 11.26 -19.06
N LEU A 428 -0.95 9.93 -19.24
CA LEU A 428 -2.10 9.09 -18.88
C LEU A 428 -2.47 9.17 -17.39
N TYR A 429 -1.46 9.28 -16.53
CA TYR A 429 -1.65 9.36 -15.08
C TYR A 429 -1.54 10.79 -14.55
N SER A 430 -1.38 11.77 -15.44
CA SER A 430 -1.24 13.19 -15.07
C SER A 430 -2.55 13.80 -14.55
N SER A 431 -3.70 13.17 -14.86
CA SER A 431 -5.01 13.56 -14.34
C SER A 431 -5.95 12.36 -14.27
N GLN A 432 -6.71 12.25 -13.18
CA GLN A 432 -7.79 11.27 -13.02
C GLN A 432 -9.14 11.80 -13.50
N LEU A 433 -9.26 13.12 -13.70
CA LEU A 433 -10.44 13.78 -14.28
C LEU A 433 -10.40 13.81 -15.80
N LYS A 434 -9.22 14.06 -16.38
CA LYS A 434 -9.02 14.09 -17.83
C LYS A 434 -7.72 13.36 -18.20
N PRO A 435 -7.73 12.02 -18.16
CA PRO A 435 -6.57 11.22 -18.56
C PRO A 435 -6.18 11.52 -20.01
N ASP A 436 -4.89 11.53 -20.29
CA ASP A 436 -4.34 11.88 -21.61
C ASP A 436 -3.43 10.77 -22.13
N LEU A 437 -3.81 10.10 -23.22
CA LEU A 437 -3.01 9.03 -23.82
C LEU A 437 -1.86 9.54 -24.69
N GLY A 438 -1.67 10.86 -24.78
CA GLY A 438 -0.66 11.49 -25.62
C GLY A 438 -0.98 11.24 -27.09
N ASN A 439 -0.08 10.53 -27.77
CA ASN A 439 -0.24 10.24 -29.21
C ASN A 439 -0.85 8.85 -29.50
N MET A 440 -1.22 8.09 -28.46
CA MET A 440 -1.77 6.73 -28.64
C MET A 440 -3.28 6.80 -28.82
N GLU A 441 -3.84 6.07 -29.78
CA GLU A 441 -5.29 6.02 -29.99
C GLU A 441 -5.90 4.89 -29.15
N LEU A 442 -6.90 5.21 -28.33
CA LEU A 442 -7.69 4.18 -27.64
C LEU A 442 -8.59 3.44 -28.63
N ILE A 443 -8.48 2.11 -28.67
CA ILE A 443 -9.30 1.26 -29.54
C ILE A 443 -10.15 0.25 -28.77
N GLY A 444 -9.85 0.01 -27.49
CA GLY A 444 -10.67 -0.86 -26.65
C GLY A 444 -10.37 -0.73 -25.16
N ILE A 445 -11.32 -1.17 -24.34
CA ILE A 445 -11.20 -1.22 -22.88
C ILE A 445 -11.70 -2.59 -22.41
N THR A 446 -10.90 -3.23 -21.57
CA THR A 446 -11.30 -4.42 -20.81
C THR A 446 -11.57 -4.02 -19.37
N ASP A 447 -12.80 -4.24 -18.92
CA ASP A 447 -13.26 -3.92 -17.56
C ASP A 447 -13.06 -5.14 -16.65
N PHE A 448 -12.22 -4.98 -15.62
CA PHE A 448 -11.95 -6.02 -14.61
C PHE A 448 -12.80 -5.84 -13.34
N ASN A 449 -13.71 -4.88 -13.31
CA ASN A 449 -14.57 -4.61 -12.16
C ASN A 449 -15.82 -5.50 -12.12
N GLN A 450 -15.82 -6.63 -12.81
CA GLN A 450 -16.96 -7.55 -12.94
C GLN A 450 -16.44 -8.99 -12.93
N GLU A 451 -17.23 -9.95 -12.44
CA GLU A 451 -16.77 -11.35 -12.26
C GLU A 451 -16.18 -11.98 -13.53
N LYS A 452 -16.71 -11.59 -14.70
CA LYS A 452 -16.11 -11.90 -15.99
C LYS A 452 -15.64 -10.60 -16.63
N ALA A 453 -14.35 -10.57 -16.97
CA ALA A 453 -13.78 -9.43 -17.67
C ALA A 453 -14.53 -9.19 -19.00
N ALA A 454 -14.88 -7.93 -19.26
CA ALA A 454 -15.65 -7.54 -20.43
C ALA A 454 -14.87 -6.56 -21.30
N SER A 455 -14.56 -6.96 -22.53
CA SER A 455 -13.86 -6.13 -23.51
C SER A 455 -14.85 -5.43 -24.44
N ARG A 456 -14.64 -4.14 -24.69
CA ARG A 456 -15.46 -3.33 -25.61
C ARG A 456 -14.60 -2.34 -26.40
N SER A 457 -15.03 -1.97 -27.60
CA SER A 457 -14.44 -0.84 -28.33
C SER A 457 -14.68 0.46 -27.55
N ALA A 458 -13.72 1.39 -27.61
CA ALA A 458 -13.81 2.65 -26.88
C ALA A 458 -13.01 3.75 -27.57
N THR A 459 -13.37 5.00 -27.29
CA THR A 459 -12.64 6.22 -27.66
C THR A 459 -12.18 6.95 -26.40
N GLU A 460 -11.15 7.78 -26.50
CA GLU A 460 -10.54 8.46 -25.34
C GLU A 460 -11.52 9.30 -24.51
N SER A 461 -12.50 9.92 -25.18
CA SER A 461 -13.60 10.66 -24.56
C SER A 461 -14.40 9.83 -23.53
N GLY A 462 -14.31 8.50 -23.58
CA GLY A 462 -14.94 7.59 -22.63
C GLY A 462 -14.16 7.35 -21.34
N LEU A 463 -12.86 7.66 -21.26
CA LEU A 463 -12.03 7.39 -20.07
C LEU A 463 -12.47 8.17 -18.82
N PRO A 464 -12.81 9.48 -18.90
CA PRO A 464 -13.34 10.23 -17.76
C PRO A 464 -14.67 9.68 -17.21
N ALA A 465 -15.45 9.02 -18.06
CA ALA A 465 -16.76 8.46 -17.71
C ALA A 465 -16.69 7.05 -17.12
N LEU A 466 -15.50 6.44 -17.05
CA LEU A 466 -15.31 5.16 -16.37
C LEU A 466 -15.58 5.31 -14.87
N LYS A 467 -16.16 4.25 -14.30
CA LYS A 467 -16.26 4.13 -12.85
C LYS A 467 -14.88 3.90 -12.26
N ASP A 468 -14.73 4.15 -10.97
CA ASP A 468 -13.50 3.76 -10.28
C ASP A 468 -13.32 2.25 -10.34
N GLY A 469 -12.08 1.83 -10.59
CA GLY A 469 -11.78 0.44 -10.86
C GLY A 469 -10.56 0.22 -11.73
N VAL A 470 -10.33 -1.06 -12.06
CA VAL A 470 -9.18 -1.52 -12.82
C VAL A 470 -9.59 -1.89 -14.22
N TYR A 471 -8.84 -1.37 -15.18
CA TYR A 471 -9.06 -1.56 -16.60
C TYR A 471 -7.76 -1.96 -17.29
N LEU A 472 -7.89 -2.55 -18.47
CA LEU A 472 -6.80 -2.72 -19.40
C LEU A 472 -7.18 -2.01 -20.70
N LEU A 473 -6.41 -0.98 -21.05
CA LEU A 473 -6.63 -0.18 -22.24
C LEU A 473 -5.92 -0.84 -23.41
N LYS A 474 -6.67 -1.16 -24.46
CA LYS A 474 -6.12 -1.54 -25.74
C LYS A 474 -5.91 -0.29 -26.57
N VAL A 475 -4.65 0.04 -26.84
CA VAL A 475 -4.27 1.25 -27.58
C VAL A 475 -3.52 0.89 -28.86
N GLN A 476 -3.71 1.72 -29.87
CA GLN A 476 -2.96 1.71 -31.11
C GLN A 476 -1.87 2.79 -31.02
N ASP A 477 -0.62 2.38 -31.13
CA ASP A 477 0.53 3.28 -31.18
C ASP A 477 1.24 3.04 -32.52
N ASN A 478 1.04 3.97 -33.46
CA ASN A 478 1.42 3.81 -34.86
C ASN A 478 0.79 2.55 -35.48
N ASN A 479 1.58 1.49 -35.73
CA ASN A 479 1.13 0.22 -36.31
C ASN A 479 1.08 -0.94 -35.29
N ASN A 480 1.37 -0.68 -34.01
CA ASN A 480 1.43 -1.71 -32.98
C ASN A 480 0.29 -1.56 -31.97
N GLN A 481 -0.40 -2.66 -31.68
CA GLN A 481 -1.37 -2.73 -30.59
C GLN A 481 -0.69 -3.03 -29.27
N LYS A 482 -1.10 -2.35 -28.21
CA LYS A 482 -0.56 -2.52 -26.85
C LYS A 482 -1.70 -2.57 -25.84
N LEU A 483 -1.43 -3.24 -24.72
CA LEU A 483 -2.32 -3.30 -23.57
C LEU A 483 -1.66 -2.56 -22.40
N ILE A 484 -2.36 -1.56 -21.87
CA ILE A 484 -1.85 -0.69 -20.80
C ILE A 484 -2.80 -0.81 -19.60
N PRO A 485 -2.32 -1.29 -18.43
CA PRO A 485 -3.11 -1.26 -17.22
C PRO A 485 -3.52 0.18 -16.91
N TYR A 486 -4.76 0.40 -16.50
CA TYR A 486 -5.27 1.72 -16.13
C TYR A 486 -6.14 1.61 -14.89
N VAL A 487 -5.76 2.36 -13.86
CA VAL A 487 -6.47 2.43 -12.59
C VAL A 487 -7.20 3.76 -12.56
N LYS A 488 -8.54 3.71 -12.66
CA LYS A 488 -9.39 4.87 -12.44
C LYS A 488 -9.65 4.97 -10.94
N ASN A 489 -9.18 6.03 -10.31
CA ASN A 489 -9.48 6.31 -8.91
C ASN A 489 -9.83 7.79 -8.78
N THR A 490 -11.06 8.09 -8.39
CA THR A 490 -11.52 9.47 -8.27
C THR A 490 -10.81 10.12 -7.07
N PRO A 491 -10.07 11.23 -7.28
CA PRO A 491 -9.36 11.90 -6.20
C PRO A 491 -10.29 12.35 -5.08
N ILE A 492 -9.80 12.29 -3.84
CA ILE A 492 -10.56 12.69 -2.66
C ILE A 492 -10.73 14.22 -2.66
N GLU A 493 -11.96 14.71 -2.52
CA GLU A 493 -12.24 16.13 -2.31
C GLU A 493 -11.93 16.52 -0.85
N VAL A 494 -11.11 17.55 -0.67
CA VAL A 494 -10.72 18.10 0.63
C VAL A 494 -11.16 19.56 0.74
N PRO A 495 -11.52 20.03 1.96
CA PRO A 495 -11.86 21.43 2.18
C PRO A 495 -10.71 22.40 1.82
N GLU A 496 -11.04 23.57 1.29
CA GLU A 496 -10.07 24.64 0.97
C GLU A 496 -9.13 24.96 2.13
N ASN A 497 -9.67 25.08 3.35
CA ASN A 497 -8.89 25.41 4.55
C ASN A 497 -7.93 24.28 4.99
N GLU A 498 -8.16 23.04 4.57
CA GLU A 498 -7.24 21.92 4.82
C GLU A 498 -6.04 21.97 3.89
N ILE A 499 -6.22 22.33 2.61
CA ILE A 499 -5.17 22.27 1.59
C ILE A 499 -4.47 23.59 1.28
N ILE A 500 -5.15 24.72 1.40
CA ILE A 500 -4.56 26.04 1.13
C ILE A 500 -3.72 26.48 2.33
N GLN A 501 -2.45 26.78 2.08
CA GLN A 501 -1.53 27.35 3.06
C GLN A 501 -1.71 28.87 3.15
N SER A 502 -1.73 29.55 2.02
CA SER A 502 -1.89 30.99 1.92
C SER A 502 -2.29 31.41 0.51
N GLU A 503 -2.90 32.59 0.39
CA GLU A 503 -3.17 33.24 -0.89
C GLU A 503 -2.75 34.71 -0.77
N ASN A 504 -1.72 35.13 -1.51
CA ASN A 504 -1.18 36.48 -1.47
C ASN A 504 -0.86 36.95 -2.89
N ASN A 505 -1.24 38.17 -3.28
CA ASN A 505 -0.94 38.76 -4.60
C ASN A 505 -1.28 37.83 -5.79
N HIS A 506 -2.43 37.14 -5.72
CA HIS A 506 -2.89 36.13 -6.70
C HIS A 506 -2.06 34.84 -6.76
N ILE A 507 -1.11 34.62 -5.84
CA ILE A 507 -0.38 33.36 -5.71
C ILE A 507 -1.05 32.51 -4.64
N LEU A 508 -1.56 31.35 -5.05
CA LEU A 508 -2.18 30.35 -4.18
C LEU A 508 -1.15 29.27 -3.81
N LYS A 509 -0.81 29.18 -2.53
CA LYS A 509 0.15 28.20 -2.00
C LYS A 509 -0.56 27.09 -1.25
N LEU A 510 -0.19 25.85 -1.53
CA LEU A 510 -0.76 24.63 -0.95
C LEU A 510 0.10 24.07 0.19
N LYS A 511 -0.53 23.40 1.16
CA LYS A 511 0.12 22.67 2.27
C LYS A 511 0.65 21.29 1.83
N ILE A 512 1.26 21.25 0.64
CA ILE A 512 1.79 20.03 0.03
C ILE A 512 3.31 20.19 -0.04
N PRO A 513 4.10 19.17 0.33
CA PRO A 513 5.54 19.20 0.13
C PRO A 513 5.87 19.40 -1.36
N GLN A 514 6.62 20.45 -1.69
CA GLN A 514 6.89 20.82 -3.09
C GLN A 514 7.63 19.71 -3.84
N GLU A 515 8.43 18.92 -3.15
CA GLU A 515 9.15 17.79 -3.69
C GLU A 515 8.24 16.65 -4.15
N GLU A 516 7.05 16.51 -3.56
CA GLU A 516 6.06 15.47 -3.90
C GLU A 516 5.04 15.94 -4.94
N LEU A 517 4.88 17.25 -5.14
CA LEU A 517 3.98 17.80 -6.15
C LEU A 517 4.46 17.42 -7.56
N MET A 518 3.55 16.91 -8.38
CA MET A 518 3.81 16.61 -9.78
C MET A 518 3.17 17.67 -10.70
N THR A 519 1.88 17.90 -10.54
CA THR A 519 1.12 18.92 -11.27
C THR A 519 -0.11 19.36 -10.49
N VAL A 520 -0.61 20.55 -10.78
CA VAL A 520 -1.95 20.99 -10.40
C VAL A 520 -2.75 21.24 -11.67
N ASN A 521 -3.81 20.48 -11.89
CA ASN A 521 -4.72 20.66 -13.01
C ASN A 521 -5.96 21.43 -12.55
N ILE A 522 -6.33 22.46 -13.29
CA ILE A 522 -7.40 23.39 -12.91
C ILE A 522 -8.50 23.25 -13.95
N PHE A 523 -9.70 22.91 -13.50
CA PHE A 523 -10.84 22.64 -14.34
C PHE A 523 -11.99 23.62 -14.05
N ASP A 524 -12.75 23.97 -15.09
CA ASP A 524 -14.03 24.67 -14.94
C ASP A 524 -15.13 23.74 -14.38
N ASP A 525 -16.33 24.29 -14.17
CA ASP A 525 -17.50 23.54 -13.70
C ASP A 525 -17.92 22.40 -14.65
N ASN A 526 -17.59 22.50 -15.93
CA ASN A 526 -17.85 21.47 -16.94
C ASN A 526 -16.70 20.44 -17.05
N LYS A 527 -15.71 20.50 -16.15
CA LYS A 527 -14.50 19.67 -16.15
C LYS A 527 -13.61 19.86 -17.39
N ASN A 528 -13.71 21.01 -18.06
CA ASN A 528 -12.75 21.39 -19.09
C ASN A 528 -11.46 21.87 -18.42
N LEU A 529 -10.32 21.37 -18.88
CA LEU A 529 -9.01 21.79 -18.38
C LEU A 529 -8.75 23.25 -18.78
N LEU A 530 -8.62 24.13 -17.80
CA LEU A 530 -8.30 25.55 -17.97
C LEU A 530 -6.78 25.78 -17.98
N LYS A 531 -6.07 25.18 -17.03
CA LYS A 531 -4.63 25.38 -16.81
C LYS A 531 -4.03 24.19 -16.09
N SER A 532 -2.79 23.82 -16.45
CA SER A 532 -1.96 22.90 -15.68
C SER A 532 -0.72 23.62 -15.19
N VAL A 533 -0.40 23.47 -13.91
CA VAL A 533 0.78 24.06 -13.26
C VAL A 533 1.74 22.93 -12.92
N SER A 534 2.86 22.85 -13.65
CA SER A 534 3.88 21.84 -13.37
C SER A 534 4.61 22.14 -12.05
N LYS A 535 5.27 21.13 -11.49
CA LYS A 535 6.17 21.28 -10.33
C LYS A 535 7.19 22.41 -10.50
N GLU A 536 7.81 22.51 -11.68
CA GLU A 536 8.83 23.53 -11.97
C GLU A 536 8.22 24.93 -11.96
N GLN A 537 7.03 25.10 -12.56
CA GLN A 537 6.33 26.38 -12.57
C GLN A 537 5.87 26.77 -11.17
N TYR A 538 5.29 25.82 -10.42
CA TYR A 538 4.88 26.04 -9.03
C TYR A 538 6.07 26.46 -8.15
N SER A 539 7.23 25.83 -8.33
CA SER A 539 8.44 26.15 -7.57
C SER A 539 9.00 27.53 -7.95
N LYS A 540 8.91 27.91 -9.23
CA LYS A 540 9.36 29.20 -9.74
C LYS A 540 8.51 30.36 -9.21
N ASP A 541 7.20 30.16 -9.16
CA ASP A 541 6.23 31.20 -8.75
C ASP A 541 5.92 31.17 -7.25
N ASP A 542 6.50 30.21 -6.50
CA ASP A 542 6.19 29.89 -5.09
C ASP A 542 4.69 29.61 -4.82
N GLY A 543 3.99 29.06 -5.83
CA GLY A 543 2.57 28.74 -5.78
C GLY A 543 1.92 28.67 -7.15
N ILE A 544 0.59 28.69 -7.17
CA ILE A 544 -0.22 28.76 -8.39
C ILE A 544 -0.55 30.24 -8.67
N ASP A 545 -0.13 30.76 -9.83
CA ASP A 545 -0.58 32.08 -10.29
C ASP A 545 -2.03 32.01 -10.82
N MET A 546 -2.91 32.75 -10.14
CA MET A 546 -4.35 32.78 -10.35
C MET A 546 -4.84 33.86 -11.32
N LYS A 547 -3.99 34.76 -11.83
CA LYS A 547 -4.40 35.96 -12.60
C LYS A 547 -5.23 35.68 -13.86
N ASP A 548 -4.97 34.57 -14.55
CA ASP A 548 -5.58 34.24 -15.84
C ASP A 548 -6.63 33.11 -15.76
N ILE A 549 -7.13 32.81 -14.56
CA ILE A 549 -8.16 31.78 -14.35
C ILE A 549 -9.51 32.49 -14.30
N ALA A 550 -10.40 32.21 -15.25
CA ALA A 550 -11.58 33.05 -15.51
C ALA A 550 -12.91 32.58 -14.89
N SER A 551 -12.97 31.37 -14.32
CA SER A 551 -14.24 30.78 -13.84
C SER A 551 -14.48 31.00 -12.35
N GLN A 552 -15.74 31.31 -12.00
CA GLN A 552 -16.16 31.61 -10.62
C GLN A 552 -16.06 30.41 -9.69
N ASN A 553 -16.12 29.17 -10.20
CA ASN A 553 -15.89 27.94 -9.45
C ASN A 553 -14.92 27.06 -10.25
N ASN A 554 -13.77 26.76 -9.67
CA ASN A 554 -12.78 25.89 -10.29
C ASN A 554 -12.50 24.67 -9.42
N THR A 555 -12.35 23.52 -10.06
CA THR A 555 -11.84 22.31 -9.41
C THR A 555 -10.34 22.23 -9.61
N PHE A 556 -9.59 22.21 -8.51
CA PHE A 556 -8.15 22.01 -8.50
C PHE A 556 -7.87 20.55 -8.20
N GLU A 557 -7.35 19.82 -9.18
CA GLU A 557 -6.80 18.48 -8.98
C GLU A 557 -5.31 18.60 -8.68
N VAL A 558 -4.93 18.30 -7.43
CA VAL A 558 -3.55 18.31 -6.96
C VAL A 558 -3.00 16.89 -7.08
N VAL A 559 -2.08 16.70 -8.00
CA VAL A 559 -1.46 15.40 -8.28
C VAL A 559 -0.09 15.36 -7.63
N THR A 560 0.09 14.45 -6.69
CA THR A 560 1.37 14.19 -6.03
C THR A 560 1.94 12.85 -6.45
N GLN A 561 3.17 12.56 -6.06
CA GLN A 561 3.78 11.26 -6.26
C GLN A 561 2.94 10.12 -5.65
N PHE A 562 2.31 10.33 -4.49
CA PHE A 562 1.68 9.23 -3.73
C PHE A 562 0.16 9.22 -3.80
N TYR A 563 -0.48 10.39 -3.85
CA TYR A 563 -1.92 10.55 -3.80
C TYR A 563 -2.40 11.73 -4.67
N ASN A 564 -3.68 11.72 -5.02
CA ASN A 564 -4.32 12.83 -5.71
C ASN A 564 -5.44 13.38 -4.83
N LEU A 565 -5.50 14.71 -4.68
CA LEU A 565 -6.59 15.40 -3.98
C LEU A 565 -7.30 16.35 -4.93
N GLN A 566 -8.52 16.69 -4.58
CA GLN A 566 -9.27 17.76 -5.20
C GLN A 566 -9.69 18.79 -4.16
N PHE A 567 -9.76 20.05 -4.54
CA PHE A 567 -10.53 21.04 -3.81
C PHE A 567 -11.21 21.97 -4.80
N LYS A 568 -12.38 22.46 -4.42
CA LYS A 568 -13.06 23.52 -5.17
C LYS A 568 -12.63 24.85 -4.61
N LYS A 569 -12.44 25.85 -5.47
CA LYS A 569 -12.23 27.23 -5.04
C LYS A 569 -13.05 28.17 -5.90
N ALA A 570 -13.81 29.02 -5.23
CA ALA A 570 -14.49 30.11 -5.90
C ALA A 570 -13.51 31.28 -6.13
N LEU A 571 -13.43 31.77 -7.37
CA LEU A 571 -12.72 33.02 -7.63
C LEU A 571 -13.67 34.17 -7.29
N THR A 572 -13.47 34.76 -6.11
CA THR A 572 -14.07 36.06 -5.81
C THR A 572 -13.44 37.08 -6.74
N ASP A 573 -14.22 37.62 -7.68
CA ASP A 573 -13.92 38.87 -8.39
C ASP A 573 -13.38 39.87 -7.37
N GLY A 574 -12.32 40.61 -7.75
CA GLY A 574 -11.54 41.49 -6.90
C GLY A 574 -12.33 42.61 -6.22
N LEU A 575 -13.17 42.26 -5.25
CA LEU A 575 -13.54 43.12 -4.16
C LEU A 575 -12.40 43.02 -3.16
N LEU A 576 -11.69 44.13 -2.96
CA LEU A 576 -10.78 44.35 -1.85
C LEU A 576 -11.37 43.70 -0.59
N VAL A 577 -10.89 42.50 -0.24
CA VAL A 577 -11.19 41.90 1.05
C VAL A 577 -10.47 42.80 2.04
N ASN A 578 -11.22 43.69 2.69
CA ASN A 578 -10.70 44.54 3.76
C ASN A 578 -9.92 43.66 4.72
N LYS A 579 -8.59 43.79 4.73
CA LYS A 579 -7.74 42.84 5.41
C LYS A 579 -7.87 43.11 6.91
N THR A 580 -8.22 42.07 7.65
CA THR A 580 -8.26 42.10 9.12
C THR A 580 -7.25 41.11 9.66
N GLU A 581 -6.29 41.59 10.43
CA GLU A 581 -5.23 40.78 11.00
C GLU A 581 -5.18 40.96 12.51
N VAL A 582 -5.09 39.85 13.25
CA VAL A 582 -4.78 39.85 14.68
C VAL A 582 -3.60 38.90 14.90
N PHE A 583 -2.54 39.37 15.55
CA PHE A 583 -1.31 38.60 15.80
C PHE A 583 -0.61 39.08 17.08
N THR A 584 0.44 38.38 17.49
CA THR A 584 1.19 38.68 18.72
C THR A 584 2.64 39.06 18.40
N GLN A 585 3.17 40.04 19.11
CA GLN A 585 4.57 40.48 19.00
C GLN A 585 5.03 41.06 20.34
N ASN A 586 6.21 40.68 20.83
CA ASN A 586 6.81 41.25 22.06
C ASN A 586 5.86 41.29 23.27
N ARG A 587 5.13 40.19 23.55
CA ARG A 587 4.11 40.09 24.61
C ARG A 587 2.90 41.04 24.45
N GLN A 588 2.65 41.56 23.26
CA GLN A 588 1.48 42.38 22.93
C GLN A 588 0.62 41.71 21.88
N ILE A 589 -0.68 41.98 21.94
CA ILE A 589 -1.65 41.65 20.88
C ILE A 589 -1.77 42.87 19.97
N ILE A 590 -1.62 42.64 18.67
CA ILE A 590 -1.75 43.66 17.63
C ILE A 590 -2.93 43.27 16.75
N ALA A 591 -3.82 44.23 16.51
CA ALA A 591 -4.95 44.08 15.61
C ALA A 591 -4.91 45.19 14.55
N LYS A 592 -5.19 44.82 13.30
CA LYS A 592 -5.23 45.73 12.13
C LYS A 592 -6.48 45.47 11.32
N ALA A 593 -7.10 46.54 10.84
CA ALA A 593 -8.24 46.49 9.93
C ALA A 593 -8.16 47.64 8.94
N ASP A 594 -8.22 47.33 7.64
CA ASP A 594 -8.17 48.35 6.58
C ASP A 594 -9.37 49.32 6.65
N THR A 595 -10.52 48.87 7.15
CA THR A 595 -11.72 49.70 7.39
C THR A 595 -11.69 50.45 8.73
N GLY A 596 -10.63 50.33 9.51
CA GLY A 596 -10.60 50.82 10.88
C GLY A 596 -11.22 49.86 11.89
N ILE A 597 -10.78 49.96 13.13
CA ILE A 597 -11.28 49.19 14.26
C ILE A 597 -12.22 50.10 15.06
N LYS A 598 -13.50 49.73 15.16
CA LYS A 598 -14.47 50.44 16.00
C LYS A 598 -14.26 50.07 17.47
N ASN A 599 -14.29 48.78 17.78
CA ASN A 599 -14.03 48.28 19.12
C ASN A 599 -13.12 47.06 19.12
N ILE A 600 -12.47 46.81 20.24
CA ILE A 600 -11.77 45.58 20.50
C ILE A 600 -11.98 45.13 21.95
N SER A 601 -12.15 43.83 22.14
CA SER A 601 -12.27 43.16 23.43
C SER A 601 -11.29 41.98 23.48
N ILE A 602 -10.57 41.83 24.57
CA ILE A 602 -9.60 40.75 24.79
C ILE A 602 -10.03 39.99 26.05
N TYR A 603 -10.14 38.68 25.93
CA TYR A 603 -10.51 37.78 27.01
C TYR A 603 -9.40 36.78 27.28
N SER A 604 -9.25 36.34 28.53
CA SER A 604 -8.46 35.14 28.85
C SER A 604 -9.15 33.90 28.29
N ILE A 605 -8.43 32.77 28.21
CA ILE A 605 -9.03 31.48 27.82
C ILE A 605 -10.12 31.00 28.79
N SER A 606 -10.13 31.49 30.04
CA SER A 606 -11.17 31.23 31.03
C SER A 606 -12.41 32.12 30.87
N GLY A 607 -12.41 33.04 29.89
CA GLY A 607 -13.53 33.95 29.61
C GLY A 607 -13.52 35.25 30.40
N ALA A 608 -12.47 35.53 31.19
CA ALA A 608 -12.36 36.80 31.92
C ALA A 608 -11.99 37.93 30.95
N LEU A 609 -12.73 39.05 31.01
CA LEU A 609 -12.44 40.23 30.19
C LEU A 609 -11.16 40.93 30.70
N ILE A 610 -10.17 41.03 29.84
CA ILE A 610 -8.86 41.65 30.11
C ILE A 610 -8.83 43.10 29.64
N LEU A 611 -9.43 43.39 28.49
CA LEU A 611 -9.46 44.73 27.91
C LEU A 611 -10.70 44.88 27.04
N GLN A 612 -11.35 46.04 27.10
CA GLN A 612 -12.35 46.46 26.13
C GLN A 612 -12.16 47.95 25.84
N GLN A 613 -12.04 48.31 24.56
CA GLN A 613 -11.75 49.68 24.16
C GLN A 613 -12.34 50.02 22.79
N GLU A 614 -12.82 51.26 22.65
CA GLU A 614 -13.09 51.87 21.34
C GLU A 614 -11.80 52.44 20.75
N ILE A 615 -11.49 52.06 19.51
CA ILE A 615 -10.18 52.33 18.90
C ILE A 615 -10.27 53.45 17.86
N ASN A 616 -11.31 53.42 17.02
CA ASN A 616 -11.56 54.32 15.88
C ASN A 616 -10.29 54.63 15.06
N LYS A 617 -9.40 53.63 14.92
CA LYS A 617 -8.11 53.69 14.21
C LYS A 617 -7.88 52.37 13.47
N PRO A 618 -7.06 52.36 12.41
CA PRO A 618 -6.76 51.15 11.63
C PRO A 618 -5.90 50.12 12.37
N GLU A 619 -5.25 50.50 13.46
CA GLU A 619 -4.38 49.62 14.22
C GLU A 619 -4.60 49.80 15.73
N PHE A 620 -4.59 48.68 16.44
CA PHE A 620 -4.60 48.59 17.89
C PHE A 620 -3.40 47.77 18.38
N ARG A 621 -2.83 48.17 19.52
CA ARG A 621 -1.80 47.42 20.24
C ARG A 621 -2.16 47.37 21.73
N SER A 622 -2.12 46.18 22.31
CA SER A 622 -2.30 46.02 23.76
C SER A 622 -1.05 46.44 24.53
N ASN A 623 -1.20 46.67 25.83
CA ASN A 623 -0.06 46.64 26.76
C ASN A 623 0.56 45.23 26.79
N ASN A 624 1.73 45.10 27.41
CA ASN A 624 2.34 43.78 27.63
C ASN A 624 1.43 42.92 28.50
N LEU A 625 1.11 41.73 28.01
CA LEU A 625 0.28 40.75 28.69
C LEU A 625 1.14 39.58 29.20
N GLU A 626 0.58 38.80 30.11
CA GLU A 626 1.19 37.55 30.58
C GLU A 626 1.21 36.50 29.47
N SER A 627 2.14 35.53 29.58
CA SER A 627 2.14 34.42 28.62
C SER A 627 0.89 33.58 28.86
N GLY A 628 0.20 33.26 27.78
CA GLY A 628 -1.11 32.67 27.89
C GLY A 628 -1.84 32.64 26.56
N VAL A 629 -3.06 32.11 26.61
CA VAL A 629 -3.95 32.04 25.46
C VAL A 629 -5.10 33.02 25.67
N TYR A 630 -5.36 33.83 24.66
CA TYR A 630 -6.35 34.89 24.68
C TYR A 630 -7.31 34.77 23.51
N ILE A 631 -8.53 35.26 23.71
CA ILE A 631 -9.54 35.42 22.66
C ILE A 631 -9.70 36.90 22.40
N VAL A 632 -9.46 37.32 21.16
CA VAL A 632 -9.60 38.71 20.71
C VAL A 632 -10.84 38.81 19.86
N GLN A 633 -11.76 39.66 20.27
CA GLN A 633 -12.94 40.05 19.51
C GLN A 633 -12.75 41.48 19.03
N MET A 634 -12.80 41.70 17.72
CA MET A 634 -12.61 42.99 17.09
C MET A 634 -13.85 43.32 16.26
N VAL A 635 -14.43 44.49 16.45
CA VAL A 635 -15.48 45.02 15.55
C VAL A 635 -14.87 46.10 14.69
N THR A 636 -14.93 45.94 13.38
CA THR A 636 -14.42 46.92 12.41
C THR A 636 -15.40 48.08 12.20
N SER A 637 -14.96 49.19 11.63
CA SER A 637 -15.81 50.38 11.45
C SER A 637 -16.97 50.16 10.49
N ASP A 638 -16.85 49.22 9.56
CA ASP A 638 -17.91 48.73 8.66
C ASP A 638 -18.88 47.73 9.33
N GLY A 639 -18.68 47.44 10.62
CA GLY A 639 -19.62 46.64 11.44
C GLY A 639 -19.34 45.14 11.48
N ASN A 640 -18.28 44.66 10.82
CA ASN A 640 -17.90 43.25 10.84
C ASN A 640 -17.24 42.87 12.17
N THR A 641 -17.55 41.68 12.69
CA THR A 641 -16.96 41.16 13.94
C THR A 641 -15.99 40.02 13.64
N VAL A 642 -14.75 40.15 14.08
CA VAL A 642 -13.67 39.16 13.93
C VAL A 642 -13.31 38.60 15.31
N ASN A 643 -13.36 37.28 15.47
CA ASN A 643 -12.93 36.60 16.68
C ASN A 643 -11.68 35.76 16.38
N LYS A 644 -10.59 35.97 17.11
CA LYS A 644 -9.34 35.22 16.92
C LYS A 644 -8.73 34.78 18.23
N LYS A 645 -8.32 33.51 18.29
CA LYS A 645 -7.53 32.96 19.39
C LYS A 645 -6.05 33.22 19.13
N VAL A 646 -5.35 33.77 20.11
CA VAL A 646 -3.92 34.09 20.02
C VAL A 646 -3.16 33.54 21.22
N LYS A 647 -1.90 33.16 21.00
CA LYS A 647 -0.98 32.70 22.05
C LYS A 647 0.15 33.71 22.19
N LEU A 648 0.37 34.15 23.42
CA LEU A 648 1.40 35.12 23.82
C LEU A 648 2.60 34.45 24.49
#